data_AF-A0A1F3EZY7-F1
#
_entry.id   AF-A0A1F3EZY7-F1
#
_cell.length_a   1.000
_cell.length_b   1.000
_cell.length_c   1.000
_cell.angle_alpha   90.00
_cell.angle_beta   90.00
_cell.angle_gamma   90.00
#
_symmetry.space_group_name_H-M   'P 1'
#
loop_
_entity.id
_entity.type
_entity.pdbx_description
1 polymer ?
#
loop_
_entity_poly.entity_id
_entity_poly.type
_entity_poly.pdbx_seq_one_letter_code
_entity_poly.pdbx_strand_id
1 'polypeptide(L)'
;KRILPHGDLASRTIGVLNKGVFGGMHGYVGYTGVEGLSENFLAGQNGMALKRNYSGSWINTPLIEPKEGKDVITTINVNLQDYAQSSLGKQMEISQAEWGTAIVMEVKTGNIKAIANMGRKKDGTYGETYNYAFGHQGCSEPGSTFKLMSMIVAMEEGYVDTTDMFDTGRGMWEYKRQKMLDSDYDKGGHGMLSMKRIFELSSNIGTAKIITKFYEGREKDFIDRIYSFGLNKPLGLGFLGEAVPRIKYPTDPDWWGPSLAWIAHGYEIKIAPIQTLAFYNAVANNGVMVKPKFIEEIRENGIPVRKFKTEVVNPSICSKTTLTKAQDLLKGVCSHGTGRNLRNPYYTIAGKTGTAVIADENRGYKAGGVKKYQASFCGYFPADNPEYSIIVVIVGPKGKFYGGSVAGPVFRGIADKVYASYLEPAKDSIPPYAEVPVVKPGLREDVMLFSQELGFKTQSQNMTADYVTVANDTMTVFVTGVTDTPGTVPNVVGMGATDAVYLLEKEGLTTRINGFGRVFRQSLTPGMPVAKGETVSLELGFDELEIFRKDSIAANDSIQAAPLALGQAENAKKAPEVKVAKPKKSSTEKPKPTQEAIDKWKAKVAAQKALDAKNAKSGNAVKPKPSPEAIAKWKAKVAAQKELEKKNTAKNNTVETKNQ
;
A
#
# COMPACT_ATOMS: atom_id res chain seq x y z
N LYS A 1 22.51 26.46 17.16
CA LYS A 1 21.07 26.13 17.29
C LYS A 1 20.73 25.11 16.22
N ARG A 2 20.07 23.98 16.54
CA ARG A 2 19.64 23.00 15.53
C ARG A 2 18.44 23.56 14.78
N ILE A 3 18.47 23.52 13.45
CA ILE A 3 17.41 24.03 12.57
C ILE A 3 16.69 22.83 11.94
N LEU A 4 15.36 22.83 12.01
CA LEU A 4 14.50 21.80 11.44
C LEU A 4 13.62 22.44 10.34
N PRO A 5 14.08 22.47 9.07
CA PRO A 5 13.41 23.23 8.01
C PRO A 5 12.02 22.69 7.65
N HIS A 6 11.78 21.39 7.86
CA HIS A 6 10.49 20.73 7.59
C HIS A 6 9.59 20.64 8.84
N GLY A 7 9.88 21.39 9.90
CA GLY A 7 9.06 21.43 11.11
C GLY A 7 8.87 20.04 11.74
N ASP A 8 7.61 19.60 11.83
CA ASP A 8 7.24 18.34 12.49
C ASP A 8 7.35 17.10 11.58
N LEU A 9 7.86 17.25 10.35
CA LEU A 9 7.97 16.13 9.40
C LEU A 9 8.95 15.06 9.91
N ALA A 10 8.46 13.84 10.16
CA ALA A 10 9.22 12.72 10.71
C ALA A 10 9.96 13.02 12.03
N SER A 11 9.50 14.00 12.81
CA SER A 11 10.29 14.58 13.90
C SER A 11 10.70 13.58 14.98
N ARG A 12 9.89 12.54 15.27
CA ARG A 12 10.25 11.47 16.22
C ARG A 12 11.27 10.48 15.67
N THR A 13 11.37 10.34 14.35
CA THR A 13 12.38 9.48 13.73
C THR A 13 13.70 10.23 13.58
N ILE A 14 13.66 11.51 13.17
CA ILE A 14 14.84 12.36 13.12
C ILE A 14 15.41 12.54 14.54
N GLY A 15 14.55 12.83 15.51
CA GLY A 15 14.91 12.96 16.91
C GLY A 15 15.31 14.38 17.31
N VAL A 16 15.75 14.52 18.55
CA VAL A 16 16.10 15.81 19.15
C VAL A 16 17.44 15.74 19.88
N LEU A 17 18.03 16.92 20.10
CA LEU A 17 19.17 17.08 20.99
C LEU A 17 18.69 17.31 22.42
N ASN A 18 19.47 16.87 23.40
CA ASN A 18 19.25 17.15 24.82
C ASN A 18 20.56 17.53 25.52
N LYS A 19 20.49 18.17 26.68
CA LYS A 19 21.68 18.42 27.49
C LYS A 19 22.27 17.09 27.96
N GLY A 20 23.53 16.84 27.67
CA GLY A 20 24.25 15.63 28.03
C GLY A 20 25.75 15.82 27.97
N VAL A 21 26.48 14.71 28.02
CA VAL A 21 27.94 14.69 27.87
C VAL A 21 28.29 13.77 26.71
N PHE A 22 29.07 14.28 25.76
CA PHE A 22 29.63 13.48 24.67
C PHE A 22 31.11 13.82 24.53
N GLY A 23 31.97 12.81 24.40
CA GLY A 23 33.43 13.00 24.36
C GLY A 23 34.02 13.71 25.58
N GLY A 24 33.36 13.61 26.75
CA GLY A 24 33.80 14.26 28.00
C GLY A 24 33.43 15.74 28.15
N MET A 25 32.68 16.33 27.20
CA MET A 25 32.19 17.71 27.30
C MET A 25 30.67 17.77 27.47
N HIS A 26 30.22 18.66 28.37
CA HIS A 26 28.80 18.98 28.54
C HIS A 26 28.29 19.85 27.39
N GLY A 27 27.13 19.50 26.82
CA GLY A 27 26.54 20.24 25.71
C GLY A 27 25.20 19.67 25.28
N TYR A 28 24.68 20.15 24.14
CA TYR A 28 23.54 19.53 23.48
C TYR A 28 24.03 18.37 22.61
N VAL A 29 23.59 17.17 22.93
CA VAL A 29 23.99 15.91 22.27
C VAL A 29 22.75 15.23 21.70
N GLY A 30 22.91 14.46 20.62
CA GLY A 30 21.88 13.61 20.06
C GLY A 30 21.27 12.71 21.13
N TYR A 31 19.96 12.83 21.36
CA TYR A 31 19.28 12.12 22.44
C TYR A 31 18.37 11.00 21.93
N THR A 32 17.59 11.28 20.88
CA THR A 32 16.65 10.31 20.28
C THR A 32 16.79 10.27 18.78
N GLY A 33 16.13 9.30 18.14
CA GLY A 33 16.05 9.24 16.68
C GLY A 33 17.41 9.09 16.00
N VAL A 34 17.49 9.57 14.76
CA VAL A 34 18.72 9.58 13.96
C VAL A 34 19.80 10.46 14.58
N GLU A 35 19.43 11.55 15.27
CA GLU A 35 20.37 12.40 16.04
C GLU A 35 21.15 11.54 17.05
N GLY A 36 20.44 10.80 17.91
CA GLY A 36 21.07 9.93 18.91
C GLY A 36 21.79 8.72 18.29
N LEU A 37 21.20 8.10 17.27
CA LEU A 37 21.80 6.95 16.57
C LEU A 37 23.13 7.30 15.89
N SER A 38 23.26 8.54 15.42
CA SER A 38 24.37 8.98 14.57
C SER A 38 25.25 10.03 15.24
N GLU A 39 25.14 10.23 16.55
CA GLU A 39 25.90 11.25 17.30
C GLU A 39 27.41 11.15 17.05
N ASN A 40 27.93 9.92 16.98
CA ASN A 40 29.34 9.65 16.68
C ASN A 40 29.82 10.21 15.32
N PHE A 41 28.89 10.46 14.39
CA PHE A 41 29.17 11.09 13.11
C PHE A 41 28.84 12.59 13.15
N LEU A 42 27.73 12.97 13.79
CA LEU A 42 27.20 14.34 13.77
C LEU A 42 27.95 15.33 14.67
N ALA A 43 28.51 14.89 15.80
CA ALA A 43 29.06 15.79 16.81
C ALA A 43 30.39 16.46 16.41
N GLY A 44 31.14 15.87 15.47
CA GLY A 44 32.48 16.34 15.11
C GLY A 44 33.50 16.11 16.24
N GLN A 45 34.59 16.87 16.22
CA GLN A 45 35.59 16.90 17.30
C GLN A 45 35.80 18.33 17.76
N ASN A 46 35.66 18.58 19.06
CA ASN A 46 35.88 19.90 19.62
C ASN A 46 37.35 20.29 19.50
N GLY A 47 37.57 21.55 19.13
CA GLY A 47 38.88 22.20 19.19
C GLY A 47 39.20 22.65 20.62
N MET A 48 40.35 23.29 20.76
CA MET A 48 40.79 23.91 22.00
C MET A 48 41.17 25.35 21.70
N ALA A 49 40.70 26.32 22.48
CA ALA A 49 41.05 27.72 22.32
C ALA A 49 41.44 28.33 23.66
N LEU A 50 42.44 29.21 23.63
CA LEU A 50 42.88 29.97 24.77
C LEU A 50 42.09 31.28 24.83
N LYS A 51 41.39 31.50 25.93
CA LYS A 51 40.54 32.67 26.14
C LYS A 51 41.32 33.73 26.92
N ARG A 52 41.65 34.85 26.27
CA ARG A 52 42.35 36.00 26.88
C ARG A 52 41.47 37.23 26.92
N ASN A 53 41.59 38.02 27.98
CA ASN A 53 40.98 39.33 28.07
C ASN A 53 42.01 40.39 27.64
N TYR A 54 41.67 41.14 26.60
CA TYR A 54 42.41 42.33 26.18
C TYR A 54 41.50 43.54 26.39
N SER A 55 41.79 44.32 27.43
CA SER A 55 41.12 45.60 27.73
C SER A 55 39.59 45.53 27.74
N GLY A 56 39.02 44.50 28.38
CA GLY A 56 37.57 44.31 28.52
C GLY A 56 36.94 43.45 27.42
N SER A 57 37.67 43.14 26.34
CA SER A 57 37.22 42.23 25.28
C SER A 57 37.86 40.85 25.41
N TRP A 58 37.03 39.81 25.43
CA TRP A 58 37.49 38.43 25.42
C TRP A 58 37.79 37.97 23.99
N ILE A 59 39.04 37.58 23.74
CA ILE A 59 39.50 37.02 22.47
C ILE A 59 39.79 35.53 22.68
N ASN A 60 39.22 34.68 21.82
CA ASN A 60 39.53 33.25 21.78
C ASN A 60 40.58 33.01 20.70
N THR A 61 41.76 32.52 21.08
CA THR A 61 42.81 32.11 20.14
C THR A 61 42.81 30.59 20.03
N PRO A 62 42.48 29.99 18.86
CA PRO A 62 42.49 28.55 18.70
C PRO A 62 43.90 27.97 18.87
N LEU A 63 44.03 26.97 19.72
CA LEU A 63 45.23 26.12 19.88
C LEU A 63 45.10 24.84 19.04
N ILE A 64 43.88 24.29 18.96
CA ILE A 64 43.53 23.15 18.13
C ILE A 64 42.23 23.52 17.42
N GLU A 65 42.23 23.49 16.09
CA GLU A 65 41.03 23.76 15.30
C GLU A 65 39.98 22.64 15.51
N PRO A 66 38.69 22.98 15.66
CA PRO A 66 37.63 21.99 15.70
C PRO A 66 37.52 21.28 14.35
N LYS A 67 37.07 20.02 14.38
CA LYS A 67 36.68 19.29 13.17
C LYS A 67 35.17 19.21 13.10
N GLU A 68 34.62 19.59 11.97
CA GLU A 68 33.19 19.52 11.73
C GLU A 68 32.67 18.08 11.82
N GLY A 69 31.40 17.96 12.17
CA GLY A 69 30.67 16.70 12.06
C GLY A 69 30.50 16.27 10.61
N LYS A 70 30.11 15.01 10.43
CA LYS A 70 29.79 14.42 9.14
C LYS A 70 28.29 14.54 8.86
N ASP A 71 27.93 14.56 7.59
CA ASP A 71 26.53 14.54 7.17
C ASP A 71 25.99 13.12 7.21
N VAL A 72 24.76 12.99 7.72
CA VAL A 72 24.02 11.72 7.75
C VAL A 72 22.91 11.80 6.71
N ILE A 73 23.04 11.03 5.63
CA ILE A 73 22.02 10.93 4.59
C ILE A 73 21.05 9.83 4.98
N THR A 74 19.82 10.21 5.34
CA THR A 74 18.78 9.25 5.70
C THR A 74 18.20 8.58 4.45
N THR A 75 17.48 7.47 4.64
CA THR A 75 16.71 6.82 3.57
C THR A 75 15.37 7.49 3.31
N ILE A 76 14.99 8.47 4.14
CA ILE A 76 13.69 9.15 4.07
C ILE A 76 13.63 9.98 2.79
N ASN A 77 12.56 9.80 2.03
CA ASN A 77 12.21 10.66 0.92
C ASN A 77 11.18 11.69 1.40
N VAL A 78 11.50 12.98 1.26
CA VAL A 78 10.67 14.08 1.78
C VAL A 78 9.24 14.06 1.20
N ASN A 79 9.09 13.77 -0.10
CA ASN A 79 7.78 13.71 -0.74
C ASN A 79 6.96 12.53 -0.21
N LEU A 80 7.56 11.34 -0.12
CA LEU A 80 6.86 10.17 0.42
C LEU A 80 6.53 10.33 1.90
N GLN A 81 7.39 11.02 2.64
CA GLN A 81 7.13 11.38 4.03
C GLN A 81 5.93 12.32 4.16
N ASP A 82 5.84 13.35 3.33
CA ASP A 82 4.67 14.23 3.29
C ASP A 82 3.39 13.46 2.92
N TYR A 83 3.47 12.54 1.96
CA TYR A 83 2.33 11.69 1.59
C TYR A 83 1.86 10.84 2.77
N ALA A 84 2.78 10.20 3.49
CA ALA A 84 2.47 9.41 4.69
C ALA A 84 1.87 10.26 5.82
N GLN A 85 2.50 11.40 6.11
CA GLN A 85 2.12 12.30 7.20
C GLN A 85 0.76 12.96 6.93
N SER A 86 0.52 13.46 5.72
CA SER A 86 -0.75 14.08 5.33
C SER A 86 -1.91 13.08 5.28
N SER A 87 -1.70 11.89 4.69
CA SER A 87 -2.73 10.84 4.62
C SER A 87 -3.08 10.31 6.01
N LEU A 88 -2.08 10.10 6.88
CA LEU A 88 -2.33 9.66 8.26
C LEU A 88 -3.00 10.77 9.07
N GLY A 89 -2.50 12.00 9.02
CA GLY A 89 -3.05 13.15 9.76
C GLY A 89 -4.54 13.37 9.48
N LYS A 90 -4.92 13.39 8.20
CA LYS A 90 -6.33 13.50 7.79
C LYS A 90 -7.21 12.40 8.39
N GLN A 91 -6.72 11.15 8.38
CA GLN A 91 -7.48 10.03 8.96
C GLN A 91 -7.55 10.09 10.48
N MET A 92 -6.49 10.53 11.16
CA MET A 92 -6.48 10.76 12.59
C MET A 92 -7.53 11.81 13.00
N GLU A 93 -7.67 12.88 12.23
CA GLU A 93 -8.70 13.90 12.43
C GLU A 93 -10.12 13.34 12.24
N ILE A 94 -10.38 12.65 11.12
CA ILE A 94 -11.69 12.04 10.82
C ILE A 94 -12.10 11.03 11.90
N SER A 95 -11.17 10.16 12.29
CA SER A 95 -11.43 9.10 13.27
C SER A 95 -11.28 9.55 14.72
N GLN A 96 -10.80 10.77 14.98
CA GLN A 96 -10.53 11.26 16.33
C GLN A 96 -9.70 10.28 17.18
N ALA A 97 -8.80 9.54 16.53
CA ALA A 97 -8.02 8.46 17.11
C ALA A 97 -6.98 8.97 18.11
N GLU A 98 -6.48 8.10 18.98
CA GLU A 98 -5.50 8.51 19.99
C GLU A 98 -4.10 8.63 19.40
N TRP A 99 -3.70 7.64 18.62
CA TRP A 99 -2.45 7.66 17.87
C TRP A 99 -2.54 6.76 16.63
N GLY A 100 -1.63 6.99 15.70
CA GLY A 100 -1.45 6.16 14.53
C GLY A 100 -0.04 6.24 13.98
N THR A 101 0.35 5.25 13.20
CA THR A 101 1.62 5.23 12.47
C THR A 101 1.44 4.69 11.07
N ALA A 102 2.22 5.23 10.14
CA ALA A 102 2.32 4.76 8.77
C ALA A 102 3.80 4.66 8.39
N ILE A 103 4.22 3.50 7.88
CA ILE A 103 5.62 3.24 7.50
C ILE A 103 5.64 2.76 6.05
N VAL A 104 6.49 3.36 5.22
CA VAL A 104 6.73 2.99 3.82
C VAL A 104 8.15 2.45 3.70
N MET A 105 8.26 1.18 3.31
CA MET A 105 9.52 0.46 3.21
C MET A 105 9.72 -0.05 1.78
N GLU A 106 10.87 0.24 1.20
CA GLU A 106 11.29 -0.27 -0.12
C GLU A 106 11.52 -1.79 -0.04
N VAL A 107 10.93 -2.53 -0.97
CA VAL A 107 10.88 -4.01 -0.95
C VAL A 107 12.28 -4.62 -1.01
N LYS A 108 13.10 -4.19 -1.97
CA LYS A 108 14.38 -4.85 -2.28
C LYS A 108 15.47 -4.58 -1.24
N THR A 109 15.46 -3.38 -0.64
CA THR A 109 16.59 -2.87 0.15
C THR A 109 16.31 -2.79 1.64
N GLY A 110 15.04 -2.75 2.04
CA GLY A 110 14.59 -2.45 3.39
C GLY A 110 14.69 -0.98 3.79
N ASN A 111 14.97 -0.08 2.85
CA ASN A 111 15.04 1.35 3.11
C ASN A 111 13.67 1.89 3.58
N ILE A 112 13.62 2.52 4.75
CA ILE A 112 12.45 3.25 5.21
C ILE A 112 12.40 4.59 4.48
N LYS A 113 11.49 4.70 3.52
CA LYS A 113 11.31 5.93 2.72
C LYS A 113 10.39 6.94 3.39
N ALA A 114 9.48 6.48 4.23
CA ALA A 114 8.62 7.33 5.04
C ALA A 114 8.21 6.62 6.33
N ILE A 115 8.03 7.40 7.39
CA ILE A 115 7.65 6.95 8.73
C ILE A 115 6.98 8.11 9.46
N ALA A 116 5.66 8.02 9.61
CA ALA A 116 4.85 9.00 10.32
C ALA A 116 4.32 8.38 11.63
N ASN A 117 4.35 9.12 12.73
CA ASN A 117 3.87 8.70 14.04
C ASN A 117 3.00 9.79 14.70
N MET A 118 1.73 9.86 14.30
CA MET A 118 0.81 10.87 14.78
C MET A 118 0.19 10.48 16.12
N GLY A 119 0.24 11.36 17.11
CA GLY A 119 -0.52 11.23 18.36
C GLY A 119 -1.35 12.47 18.63
N ARG A 120 -2.45 12.28 19.35
CA ARG A 120 -3.33 13.35 19.80
C ARG A 120 -2.69 14.10 20.98
N LYS A 121 -2.52 15.41 20.83
CA LYS A 121 -2.01 16.31 21.87
C LYS A 121 -3.13 16.70 22.84
N LYS A 122 -2.76 17.29 23.98
CA LYS A 122 -3.70 17.72 25.04
C LYS A 122 -4.69 18.78 24.55
N ASP A 123 -4.29 19.62 23.59
CA ASP A 123 -5.13 20.64 22.95
C ASP A 123 -6.08 20.07 21.88
N GLY A 124 -6.04 18.76 21.64
CA GLY A 124 -6.86 18.08 20.65
C GLY A 124 -6.28 18.06 19.23
N THR A 125 -5.17 18.76 18.98
CA THR A 125 -4.46 18.73 17.69
C THR A 125 -3.62 17.47 17.54
N TYR A 126 -3.16 17.17 16.33
CA TYR A 126 -2.25 16.04 16.07
C TYR A 126 -0.82 16.51 15.82
N GLY A 127 0.12 15.63 16.11
CA GLY A 127 1.51 15.80 15.70
C GLY A 127 2.35 14.60 16.08
N GLU A 128 3.63 14.66 15.76
CA GLU A 128 4.59 13.62 16.08
C GLU A 128 4.92 13.63 17.58
N THR A 129 4.31 12.73 18.36
CA THR A 129 4.42 12.71 19.84
C THR A 129 5.35 11.61 20.36
N TYR A 130 5.33 10.43 19.76
CA TYR A 130 6.11 9.26 20.13
C TYR A 130 6.41 8.43 18.88
N ASN A 131 7.50 7.65 18.88
CA ASN A 131 7.79 6.75 17.76
C ASN A 131 6.98 5.44 17.88
N TYR A 132 5.71 5.45 17.47
CA TYR A 132 4.82 4.28 17.52
C TYR A 132 5.21 3.18 16.52
N ALA A 133 5.98 3.48 15.49
CA ALA A 133 6.40 2.51 14.48
C ALA A 133 7.28 1.39 15.07
N PHE A 134 8.20 1.73 15.98
CA PHE A 134 9.15 0.78 16.57
C PHE A 134 9.39 0.95 18.07
N GLY A 135 8.85 1.98 18.70
CA GLY A 135 8.95 2.19 20.15
C GLY A 135 7.97 1.33 20.95
N HIS A 136 8.27 1.13 22.23
CA HIS A 136 7.49 0.29 23.13
C HIS A 136 5.99 0.63 23.21
N GLN A 137 5.61 1.91 23.18
CA GLN A 137 4.19 2.30 23.25
C GLN A 137 3.39 1.91 22.00
N GLY A 138 4.07 1.74 20.86
CA GLY A 138 3.44 1.28 19.63
C GLY A 138 3.31 -0.24 19.54
N CYS A 139 3.92 -0.98 20.47
CA CYS A 139 3.79 -2.43 20.50
C CYS A 139 2.44 -2.85 21.02
N SER A 140 1.74 -3.63 20.23
CA SER A 140 0.39 -4.08 20.50
C SER A 140 0.15 -5.45 19.89
N GLU A 141 -1.04 -5.98 20.14
CA GLU A 141 -1.56 -7.14 19.42
C GLU A 141 -1.83 -6.74 17.96
N PRO A 142 -1.12 -7.31 16.98
CA PRO A 142 -1.29 -6.99 15.57
C PRO A 142 -2.65 -7.49 15.04
N GLY A 143 -3.29 -8.43 15.75
CA GLY A 143 -4.55 -9.03 15.36
C GLY A 143 -4.45 -9.75 14.01
N SER A 144 -5.47 -9.61 13.17
CA SER A 144 -5.60 -10.39 11.93
C SER A 144 -4.48 -10.20 10.89
N THR A 145 -3.59 -9.22 11.01
CA THR A 145 -2.38 -9.16 10.16
C THR A 145 -1.42 -10.32 10.46
N PHE A 146 -1.46 -10.89 11.66
CA PHE A 146 -0.64 -12.05 12.07
C PHE A 146 -1.08 -13.37 11.41
N LYS A 147 -2.32 -13.46 10.92
CA LYS A 147 -2.84 -14.68 10.26
C LYS A 147 -1.99 -15.12 9.08
N LEU A 148 -1.30 -14.19 8.42
CA LEU A 148 -0.38 -14.51 7.33
C LEU A 148 0.73 -15.45 7.81
N MET A 149 1.34 -15.14 8.96
CA MET A 149 2.36 -15.96 9.58
C MET A 149 1.81 -17.35 9.89
N SER A 150 0.65 -17.43 10.56
CA SER A 150 0.00 -18.69 10.90
C SER A 150 -0.34 -19.56 9.68
N MET A 151 -0.87 -18.96 8.61
CA MET A 151 -1.20 -19.69 7.38
C MET A 151 0.06 -20.14 6.62
N ILE A 152 1.14 -19.34 6.63
CA ILE A 152 2.43 -19.77 6.08
C ILE A 152 2.95 -21.00 6.83
N VAL A 153 2.86 -21.01 8.17
CA VAL A 153 3.26 -22.17 8.98
C VAL A 153 2.46 -23.42 8.61
N ALA A 154 1.12 -23.31 8.54
CA ALA A 154 0.26 -24.45 8.21
C ALA A 154 0.48 -24.98 6.78
N MET A 155 0.69 -24.10 5.80
CA MET A 155 0.97 -24.50 4.41
C MET A 155 2.36 -25.09 4.23
N GLU A 156 3.37 -24.54 4.91
CA GLU A 156 4.76 -24.97 4.75
C GLU A 156 5.00 -26.39 5.28
N GLU A 157 4.36 -26.74 6.39
CA GLU A 157 4.41 -28.11 6.93
C GLU A 157 3.52 -29.09 6.14
N GLY A 158 2.86 -28.62 5.07
CA GLY A 158 2.00 -29.44 4.21
C GLY A 158 0.69 -29.88 4.87
N TYR A 159 0.28 -29.25 5.98
CA TYR A 159 -0.94 -29.59 6.69
C TYR A 159 -2.21 -29.11 6.00
N VAL A 160 -2.13 -28.01 5.25
CA VAL A 160 -3.28 -27.44 4.53
C VAL A 160 -2.89 -26.89 3.16
N ASP A 161 -3.82 -26.94 2.22
CA ASP A 161 -3.82 -26.17 0.98
C ASP A 161 -4.95 -25.12 0.97
N THR A 162 -4.85 -24.16 0.05
CA THR A 162 -5.77 -23.04 -0.16
C THR A 162 -7.21 -23.47 -0.46
N THR A 163 -7.41 -24.65 -1.01
CA THR A 163 -8.73 -25.23 -1.36
C THR A 163 -9.36 -26.04 -0.23
N ASP A 164 -8.61 -26.39 0.81
CA ASP A 164 -9.11 -27.23 1.88
C ASP A 164 -10.24 -26.55 2.64
N MET A 165 -11.31 -27.30 2.91
CA MET A 165 -12.55 -26.78 3.45
C MET A 165 -12.60 -26.97 4.97
N PHE A 166 -12.97 -25.92 5.70
CA PHE A 166 -13.16 -25.94 7.15
C PHE A 166 -14.49 -25.31 7.53
N ASP A 167 -15.13 -25.91 8.53
CA ASP A 167 -16.37 -25.39 9.07
C ASP A 167 -16.09 -24.24 10.04
N THR A 168 -16.53 -23.03 9.69
CA THR A 168 -16.50 -21.84 10.55
C THR A 168 -17.80 -21.63 11.34
N GLY A 169 -18.77 -22.52 11.14
CA GLY A 169 -20.08 -22.48 11.79
C GLY A 169 -20.84 -21.19 11.46
N ARG A 170 -21.67 -20.75 12.41
CA ARG A 170 -22.46 -19.51 12.29
C ARG A 170 -21.72 -18.30 12.88
N GLY A 171 -20.39 -18.24 12.70
CA GLY A 171 -19.54 -17.13 13.15
C GLY A 171 -19.25 -17.09 14.66
N MET A 172 -19.63 -18.14 15.41
CA MET A 172 -19.26 -18.35 16.81
C MET A 172 -18.68 -19.74 17.00
N TRP A 173 -17.58 -19.84 17.73
CA TRP A 173 -16.99 -21.11 18.15
C TRP A 173 -16.65 -21.07 19.64
N GLU A 174 -17.17 -22.05 20.37
CA GLU A 174 -16.78 -22.27 21.76
C GLU A 174 -15.59 -23.23 21.81
N TYR A 175 -14.48 -22.75 22.38
CA TYR A 175 -13.24 -23.50 22.50
C TYR A 175 -12.67 -23.30 23.89
N LYS A 176 -12.48 -24.41 24.63
CA LYS A 176 -11.91 -24.43 25.98
C LYS A 176 -12.56 -23.39 26.92
N ARG A 177 -13.90 -23.33 26.93
CA ARG A 177 -14.75 -22.42 27.72
C ARG A 177 -14.61 -20.93 27.35
N GLN A 178 -14.07 -20.63 26.18
CA GLN A 178 -13.98 -19.27 25.63
C GLN A 178 -14.75 -19.18 24.33
N LYS A 179 -15.40 -18.03 24.12
CA LYS A 179 -16.15 -17.75 22.88
C LYS A 179 -15.27 -16.97 21.92
N MET A 180 -14.99 -17.56 20.77
CA MET A 180 -14.37 -16.88 19.63
C MET A 180 -15.45 -16.47 18.64
N LEU A 181 -15.34 -15.23 18.14
CA LEU A 181 -16.29 -14.64 17.19
C LEU A 181 -15.56 -14.21 15.92
N ASP A 182 -16.22 -14.45 14.79
CA ASP A 182 -15.88 -13.80 13.53
C ASP A 182 -16.56 -12.43 13.45
N SER A 183 -16.05 -11.55 12.56
CA SER A 183 -16.54 -10.17 12.45
C SER A 183 -17.98 -10.05 11.95
N ASP A 184 -18.52 -11.11 11.37
CA ASP A 184 -19.85 -11.22 10.76
C ASP A 184 -20.75 -12.21 11.53
N TYR A 185 -20.42 -12.53 12.79
CA TYR A 185 -21.20 -13.46 13.60
C TYR A 185 -22.68 -13.04 13.74
N ASP A 186 -22.94 -11.73 13.72
CA ASP A 186 -24.27 -11.12 13.76
C ASP A 186 -25.05 -11.28 12.46
N LYS A 187 -24.38 -11.66 11.37
CA LYS A 187 -24.96 -11.91 10.03
C LYS A 187 -25.14 -13.40 9.72
N GLY A 188 -24.91 -14.27 10.70
CA GLY A 188 -25.10 -15.72 10.57
C GLY A 188 -23.85 -16.51 10.19
N GLY A 189 -22.68 -15.86 10.07
CA GLY A 189 -21.42 -16.48 9.71
C GLY A 189 -21.36 -17.00 8.28
N HIS A 190 -20.38 -17.86 8.00
CA HIS A 190 -20.07 -18.33 6.65
C HIS A 190 -20.18 -19.85 6.44
N GLY A 191 -20.32 -20.65 7.50
CA GLY A 191 -20.35 -22.11 7.41
C GLY A 191 -19.04 -22.67 6.87
N MET A 192 -19.13 -23.54 5.85
CA MET A 192 -17.97 -24.15 5.22
C MET A 192 -17.22 -23.16 4.33
N LEU A 193 -15.95 -22.89 4.65
CA LEU A 193 -15.07 -22.02 3.88
C LEU A 193 -13.80 -22.74 3.48
N SER A 194 -13.28 -22.45 2.28
CA SER A 194 -11.92 -22.86 1.93
C SER A 194 -10.88 -22.08 2.75
N MET A 195 -9.68 -22.62 2.92
CA MET A 195 -8.59 -21.91 3.62
C MET A 195 -8.32 -20.53 3.00
N LYS A 196 -8.33 -20.45 1.67
CA LYS A 196 -8.24 -19.16 0.96
C LYS A 196 -9.33 -18.21 1.41
N ARG A 197 -10.58 -18.67 1.46
CA ARG A 197 -11.71 -17.82 1.82
C ARG A 197 -11.71 -17.42 3.29
N ILE A 198 -11.24 -18.31 4.18
CA ILE A 198 -10.97 -18.03 5.59
C ILE A 198 -10.00 -16.85 5.73
N PHE A 199 -8.92 -16.86 4.96
CA PHE A 199 -7.94 -15.78 4.98
C PHE A 199 -8.50 -14.46 4.40
N GLU A 200 -9.19 -14.52 3.26
CA GLU A 200 -9.79 -13.35 2.59
C GLU A 200 -10.85 -12.65 3.44
N LEU A 201 -11.73 -13.43 4.08
CA LEU A 201 -12.78 -12.94 4.98
C LEU A 201 -12.26 -12.66 6.39
N SER A 202 -11.00 -13.03 6.67
CA SER A 202 -10.39 -12.86 7.97
C SER A 202 -11.12 -13.58 9.09
N SER A 203 -11.61 -14.80 8.85
CA SER A 203 -12.27 -15.61 9.89
C SER A 203 -11.26 -15.97 10.99
N ASN A 204 -11.54 -15.55 12.23
CA ASN A 204 -10.78 -15.92 13.43
C ASN A 204 -10.97 -17.41 13.70
N ILE A 205 -12.21 -17.88 13.61
CA ILE A 205 -12.59 -19.27 13.85
C ILE A 205 -11.88 -20.21 12.88
N GLY A 206 -11.92 -19.92 11.58
CA GLY A 206 -11.25 -20.74 10.58
C GLY A 206 -9.74 -20.80 10.78
N THR A 207 -9.10 -19.65 11.06
CA THR A 207 -7.66 -19.60 11.34
C THR A 207 -7.31 -20.41 12.58
N ALA A 208 -8.05 -20.23 13.68
CA ALA A 208 -7.80 -20.91 14.93
C ALA A 208 -8.04 -22.43 14.80
N LYS A 209 -9.15 -22.84 14.17
CA LYS A 209 -9.46 -24.27 13.92
C LYS A 209 -8.39 -24.95 13.07
N ILE A 210 -7.86 -24.27 12.04
CA ILE A 210 -6.74 -24.80 11.24
C ILE A 210 -5.55 -25.08 12.15
N ILE A 211 -5.10 -24.08 12.93
CA ILE A 211 -3.91 -24.23 13.76
C ILE A 211 -4.13 -25.26 14.86
N THR A 212 -5.23 -25.20 15.62
CA THR A 212 -5.48 -26.15 16.71
C THR A 212 -5.65 -27.58 16.20
N LYS A 213 -6.27 -27.79 15.04
CA LYS A 213 -6.42 -29.13 14.43
C LYS A 213 -5.09 -29.85 14.26
N PHE A 214 -4.02 -29.12 13.91
CA PHE A 214 -2.72 -29.72 13.63
C PHE A 214 -1.70 -29.57 14.76
N TYR A 215 -1.82 -28.54 15.60
CA TYR A 215 -0.81 -28.20 16.61
C TYR A 215 -1.26 -28.34 18.06
N GLU A 216 -2.52 -28.70 18.33
CA GLU A 216 -2.92 -29.04 19.70
C GLU A 216 -2.16 -30.28 20.19
N GLY A 217 -1.55 -30.18 21.38
CA GLY A 217 -0.57 -31.16 21.90
C GLY A 217 0.84 -31.04 21.31
N ARG A 218 1.03 -30.14 20.34
CA ARG A 218 2.33 -29.81 19.69
C ARG A 218 2.50 -28.29 19.60
N GLU A 219 2.11 -27.59 20.66
CA GLU A 219 2.09 -26.13 20.71
C GLU A 219 3.49 -25.54 20.47
N LYS A 220 4.53 -26.23 20.96
CA LYS A 220 5.93 -25.84 20.79
C LYS A 220 6.31 -25.78 19.31
N ASP A 221 5.91 -26.77 18.52
CA ASP A 221 6.25 -26.84 17.09
C ASP A 221 5.70 -25.61 16.34
N PHE A 222 4.47 -25.19 16.66
CA PHE A 222 3.88 -23.98 16.07
C PHE A 222 4.65 -22.72 16.46
N ILE A 223 4.91 -22.54 17.75
CA ILE A 223 5.58 -21.32 18.25
C ILE A 223 7.05 -21.27 17.82
N ASP A 224 7.75 -22.41 17.79
CA ASP A 224 9.13 -22.51 17.29
C ASP A 224 9.19 -22.14 15.81
N ARG A 225 8.19 -22.53 15.00
CA ARG A 225 8.11 -22.11 13.60
C ARG A 225 7.88 -20.60 13.49
N ILE A 226 7.01 -20.01 14.31
CA ILE A 226 6.83 -18.55 14.37
C ILE A 226 8.14 -17.85 14.79
N TYR A 227 8.86 -18.39 15.77
CA TYR A 227 10.15 -17.87 16.25
C TYR A 227 11.25 -18.00 15.20
N SER A 228 11.19 -19.01 14.33
CA SER A 228 12.13 -19.18 13.22
C SER A 228 12.10 -18.02 12.21
N PHE A 229 11.00 -17.26 12.17
CA PHE A 229 10.90 -16.02 11.39
C PHE A 229 11.61 -14.82 12.04
N GLY A 230 12.06 -14.94 13.30
CA GLY A 230 12.70 -13.87 14.06
C GLY A 230 11.73 -12.88 14.71
N LEU A 231 10.42 -13.16 14.71
CA LEU A 231 9.38 -12.25 15.23
C LEU A 231 9.43 -12.05 16.75
N ASN A 232 10.09 -12.95 17.48
CA ASN A 232 10.30 -12.87 18.93
C ASN A 232 11.58 -12.13 19.32
N LYS A 233 12.26 -11.47 18.37
CA LYS A 233 13.48 -10.70 18.62
C LYS A 233 13.36 -9.27 18.06
N PRO A 234 14.03 -8.28 18.68
CA PRO A 234 14.22 -6.98 18.05
C PRO A 234 14.86 -7.13 16.66
N LEU A 235 14.59 -6.21 15.76
CA LEU A 235 15.21 -6.17 14.43
C LEU A 235 16.66 -5.65 14.50
N GLY A 236 17.03 -5.03 15.62
CA GLY A 236 18.35 -4.47 15.86
C GLY A 236 18.56 -3.17 15.06
N LEU A 237 17.55 -2.30 15.07
CA LEU A 237 17.55 -1.02 14.35
C LEU A 237 18.60 -0.05 14.89
N GLY A 238 19.05 -0.26 16.13
CA GLY A 238 20.07 0.56 16.79
C GLY A 238 19.52 1.80 17.51
N PHE A 239 18.24 2.12 17.34
CA PHE A 239 17.60 3.21 18.06
C PHE A 239 17.45 2.88 19.55
N LEU A 240 17.74 3.88 20.39
CA LEU A 240 17.41 3.80 21.80
C LEU A 240 15.89 3.69 21.97
N GLY A 241 15.44 2.67 22.69
CA GLY A 241 14.02 2.41 22.91
C GLY A 241 13.33 1.60 21.79
N GLU A 242 14.09 0.95 20.91
CA GLU A 242 13.54 -0.13 20.06
C GLU A 242 12.81 -1.14 20.93
N ALA A 243 11.58 -1.47 20.55
CA ALA A 243 10.76 -2.34 21.35
C ALA A 243 11.22 -3.80 21.30
N VAL A 244 11.08 -4.47 22.44
CA VAL A 244 11.29 -5.91 22.54
C VAL A 244 9.96 -6.62 22.32
N PRO A 245 9.82 -7.43 21.25
CA PRO A 245 8.59 -8.19 21.03
C PRO A 245 8.41 -9.28 22.07
N ARG A 246 7.15 -9.67 22.29
CA ARG A 246 6.78 -10.83 23.10
C ARG A 246 5.75 -11.66 22.35
N ILE A 247 6.00 -12.94 22.19
CA ILE A 247 5.03 -13.93 21.70
C ILE A 247 5.05 -15.03 22.74
N LYS A 248 3.92 -15.34 23.39
CA LYS A 248 3.91 -16.34 24.45
C LYS A 248 4.45 -17.68 23.97
N TYR A 249 5.18 -18.35 24.84
CA TYR A 249 5.68 -19.70 24.63
C TYR A 249 4.94 -20.70 25.52
N PRO A 250 4.78 -21.98 25.12
CA PRO A 250 4.02 -22.97 25.91
C PRO A 250 4.54 -23.23 27.33
N THR A 251 5.78 -22.86 27.64
CA THR A 251 6.36 -22.97 28.98
C THR A 251 6.23 -21.68 29.81
N ASP A 252 5.63 -20.62 29.25
CA ASP A 252 5.43 -19.37 29.98
C ASP A 252 4.38 -19.55 31.09
N PRO A 253 4.57 -18.94 32.27
CA PRO A 253 3.62 -19.06 33.39
C PRO A 253 2.20 -18.58 33.07
N ASP A 254 2.05 -17.67 32.10
CA ASP A 254 0.77 -17.12 31.65
C ASP A 254 0.24 -17.80 30.38
N TRP A 255 0.81 -18.94 29.98
CA TRP A 255 0.21 -19.83 28.98
C TRP A 255 -1.03 -20.52 29.57
N TRP A 256 -2.11 -20.57 28.81
CA TRP A 256 -3.36 -21.19 29.25
C TRP A 256 -4.01 -21.93 28.08
N GLY A 257 -5.02 -22.77 28.36
CA GLY A 257 -5.55 -23.73 27.39
C GLY A 257 -5.87 -23.15 25.99
N PRO A 258 -6.52 -21.98 25.89
CA PRO A 258 -6.81 -21.32 24.61
C PRO A 258 -5.65 -20.61 23.92
N SER A 259 -4.48 -20.43 24.55
CA SER A 259 -3.38 -19.60 24.03
C SER A 259 -3.02 -19.92 22.57
N LEU A 260 -2.92 -21.20 22.19
CA LEU A 260 -2.62 -21.60 20.81
C LEU A 260 -3.62 -20.99 19.81
N ALA A 261 -4.92 -21.07 20.12
CA ALA A 261 -5.98 -20.55 19.25
C ALA A 261 -5.96 -19.02 19.17
N TRP A 262 -5.61 -18.33 20.26
CA TRP A 262 -5.53 -16.86 20.32
C TRP A 262 -4.31 -16.31 19.58
N ILE A 263 -3.15 -16.94 19.77
CA ILE A 263 -1.92 -16.62 19.03
C ILE A 263 -2.13 -16.81 17.54
N ALA A 264 -2.81 -17.88 17.12
CA ALA A 264 -3.06 -18.18 15.70
C ALA A 264 -3.65 -17.00 14.92
N HIS A 265 -4.47 -16.16 15.55
CA HIS A 265 -5.10 -14.99 14.91
C HIS A 265 -4.63 -13.63 15.45
N GLY A 266 -3.52 -13.62 16.19
CA GLY A 266 -2.76 -12.41 16.52
C GLY A 266 -3.06 -11.76 17.87
N TYR A 267 -3.56 -12.54 18.84
CA TYR A 267 -3.69 -12.16 20.25
C TYR A 267 -2.65 -12.88 21.11
N GLU A 268 -2.46 -12.45 22.35
CA GLU A 268 -1.41 -12.94 23.26
C GLU A 268 0.01 -12.74 22.72
N ILE A 269 0.16 -11.71 21.88
CA ILE A 269 1.41 -11.30 21.26
C ILE A 269 1.54 -9.78 21.33
N LYS A 270 2.76 -9.28 21.43
CA LYS A 270 3.09 -7.86 21.47
C LYS A 270 4.27 -7.63 20.55
N ILE A 271 4.03 -7.06 19.37
CA ILE A 271 5.07 -6.78 18.37
C ILE A 271 4.92 -5.34 17.85
N ALA A 272 6.04 -4.75 17.41
CA ALA A 272 6.01 -3.43 16.81
C ALA A 272 5.44 -3.46 15.39
N PRO A 273 4.77 -2.38 14.93
CA PRO A 273 4.30 -2.26 13.54
C PRO A 273 5.40 -2.54 12.51
N ILE A 274 6.62 -2.04 12.73
CA ILE A 274 7.75 -2.26 11.81
C ILE A 274 8.15 -3.73 11.68
N GLN A 275 7.94 -4.56 12.71
CA GLN A 275 8.24 -6.01 12.65
C GLN A 275 7.23 -6.74 11.78
N THR A 276 5.95 -6.36 11.90
CA THR A 276 4.90 -6.86 11.00
C THR A 276 5.19 -6.45 9.55
N LEU A 277 5.60 -5.19 9.34
CA LEU A 277 5.98 -4.71 8.02
C LEU A 277 7.18 -5.47 7.45
N ALA A 278 8.23 -5.72 8.23
CA ALA A 278 9.42 -6.45 7.77
C ALA A 278 9.07 -7.87 7.29
N PHE A 279 8.11 -8.55 7.94
CA PHE A 279 7.64 -9.85 7.48
C PHE A 279 6.83 -9.76 6.17
N TYR A 280 5.93 -8.79 6.04
CA TYR A 280 5.17 -8.57 4.80
C TYR A 280 6.09 -8.14 3.65
N ASN A 281 7.12 -7.36 3.94
CA ASN A 281 8.19 -7.00 3.03
C ASN A 281 8.94 -8.25 2.56
N ALA A 282 9.21 -9.22 3.43
CA ALA A 282 9.82 -10.49 3.02
C ALA A 282 8.94 -11.27 2.03
N VAL A 283 7.62 -11.29 2.24
CA VAL A 283 6.68 -11.91 1.28
C VAL A 283 6.68 -11.19 -0.08
N ALA A 284 6.77 -9.85 -0.06
CA ALA A 284 6.92 -9.04 -1.26
C ALA A 284 8.29 -9.27 -1.94
N ASN A 285 9.34 -9.46 -1.15
CA ASN A 285 10.74 -9.59 -1.57
C ASN A 285 11.14 -11.05 -1.80
N ASN A 286 10.24 -11.83 -2.42
CA ASN A 286 10.50 -13.21 -2.82
C ASN A 286 10.96 -14.14 -1.68
N GLY A 287 10.47 -13.91 -0.47
CA GLY A 287 10.79 -14.68 0.74
C GLY A 287 12.03 -14.20 1.50
N VAL A 288 12.75 -13.19 1.00
CA VAL A 288 13.96 -12.65 1.63
C VAL A 288 13.58 -11.51 2.59
N MET A 289 13.71 -11.75 3.90
CA MET A 289 13.51 -10.73 4.92
C MET A 289 14.77 -9.88 5.09
N VAL A 290 14.64 -8.60 4.76
CA VAL A 290 15.70 -7.61 4.91
C VAL A 290 15.45 -6.73 6.13
N LYS A 291 16.53 -6.27 6.75
CA LYS A 291 16.47 -5.39 7.91
C LYS A 291 16.02 -3.99 7.49
N PRO A 292 15.04 -3.38 8.17
CA PRO A 292 14.71 -1.98 7.96
C PRO A 292 15.91 -1.05 8.20
N LYS A 293 16.18 -0.17 7.24
CA LYS A 293 17.33 0.74 7.21
C LYS A 293 16.86 2.19 7.17
N PHE A 294 17.48 3.04 7.98
CA PHE A 294 17.13 4.47 8.12
C PHE A 294 18.21 5.43 7.61
N ILE A 295 19.45 4.95 7.45
CA ILE A 295 20.62 5.74 7.01
C ILE A 295 21.17 5.11 5.74
N GLU A 296 21.23 5.87 4.66
CA GLU A 296 21.79 5.46 3.38
C GLU A 296 23.33 5.54 3.41
N GLU A 297 23.87 6.68 3.82
CA GLU A 297 25.31 6.92 3.85
C GLU A 297 25.72 8.07 4.79
N ILE A 298 27.01 8.10 5.11
CA ILE A 298 27.69 9.20 5.81
C ILE A 298 28.58 9.92 4.81
N ARG A 299 28.51 11.25 4.77
CA ARG A 299 29.35 12.10 3.92
C ARG A 299 30.25 13.02 4.74
N GLU A 300 31.39 13.34 4.17
CA GLU A 300 32.35 14.31 4.70
C GLU A 300 32.71 15.24 3.54
N ASN A 301 32.44 16.54 3.68
CA ASN A 301 32.60 17.53 2.62
C ASN A 301 31.87 17.15 1.31
N GLY A 302 30.66 16.61 1.43
CA GLY A 302 29.85 16.14 0.30
C GLY A 302 30.28 14.80 -0.31
N ILE A 303 31.39 14.20 0.14
CA ILE A 303 31.91 12.93 -0.39
C ILE A 303 31.43 11.77 0.49
N PRO A 304 30.81 10.71 -0.07
CA PRO A 304 30.43 9.53 0.70
C PRO A 304 31.65 8.81 1.27
N VAL A 305 31.75 8.75 2.61
CA VAL A 305 32.83 8.05 3.32
C VAL A 305 32.38 6.68 3.85
N ARG A 306 31.08 6.47 3.99
CA ARG A 306 30.50 5.18 4.39
C ARG A 306 29.11 5.02 3.80
N LYS A 307 28.88 3.91 3.08
CA LYS A 307 27.55 3.54 2.58
C LYS A 307 27.04 2.29 3.29
N PHE A 308 25.79 2.32 3.75
CA PHE A 308 25.16 1.19 4.43
C PHE A 308 24.46 0.29 3.41
N LYS A 309 24.91 -0.97 3.34
CA LYS A 309 24.33 -1.99 2.46
C LYS A 309 23.10 -2.63 3.11
N THR A 310 22.24 -3.20 2.27
CA THR A 310 21.11 -4.02 2.72
C THR A 310 21.61 -5.23 3.51
N GLU A 311 21.01 -5.46 4.67
CA GLU A 311 21.29 -6.59 5.56
C GLU A 311 20.14 -7.60 5.46
N VAL A 312 20.46 -8.84 5.11
CA VAL A 312 19.49 -9.94 5.06
C VAL A 312 19.38 -10.57 6.45
N VAL A 313 18.20 -10.48 7.05
CA VAL A 313 17.90 -11.06 8.38
C VAL A 313 17.51 -12.53 8.24
N ASN A 314 16.70 -12.84 7.22
CA ASN A 314 16.32 -14.20 6.89
C ASN A 314 16.31 -14.37 5.36
N PRO A 315 17.14 -15.24 4.78
CA PRO A 315 17.22 -15.42 3.33
C PRO A 315 15.99 -16.11 2.73
N SER A 316 15.18 -16.81 3.53
CA SER A 316 13.98 -17.50 3.06
C SER A 316 13.04 -17.80 4.23
N ILE A 317 11.93 -17.07 4.32
CA ILE A 317 10.91 -17.30 5.36
C ILE A 317 10.10 -18.58 5.11
N CYS A 318 9.98 -19.05 3.87
CA CYS A 318 9.29 -20.27 3.49
C CYS A 318 9.71 -20.73 2.09
N SER A 319 9.28 -21.93 1.70
CA SER A 319 9.44 -22.45 0.34
C SER A 319 8.76 -21.56 -0.71
N LYS A 320 9.25 -21.64 -1.95
CA LYS A 320 8.66 -20.89 -3.08
C LYS A 320 7.19 -21.22 -3.30
N THR A 321 6.80 -22.48 -3.11
CA THR A 321 5.41 -22.93 -3.26
C THR A 321 4.49 -22.25 -2.25
N THR A 322 4.87 -22.26 -0.97
CA THR A 322 4.12 -21.58 0.10
C THR A 322 4.09 -20.08 -0.11
N LEU A 323 5.21 -19.50 -0.56
CA LEU A 323 5.31 -18.07 -0.84
C LEU A 323 4.32 -17.62 -1.93
N THR A 324 4.25 -18.31 -3.08
CA THR A 324 3.29 -17.98 -4.15
C THR A 324 1.86 -18.03 -3.61
N LYS A 325 1.51 -19.07 -2.84
CA LYS A 325 0.20 -19.17 -2.20
C LYS A 325 -0.06 -18.01 -1.26
N ALA A 326 0.91 -17.63 -0.42
CA ALA A 326 0.79 -16.49 0.49
C ALA A 326 0.59 -15.15 -0.24
N GLN A 327 1.27 -14.92 -1.36
CA GLN A 327 1.07 -13.76 -2.21
C GLN A 327 -0.35 -13.74 -2.81
N ASP A 328 -0.84 -14.88 -3.29
CA ASP A 328 -2.20 -15.02 -3.83
C ASP A 328 -3.28 -14.80 -2.75
N LEU A 329 -3.05 -15.28 -1.53
CA LEU A 329 -3.93 -15.04 -0.38
C LEU A 329 -4.04 -13.52 -0.10
N LEU A 330 -2.92 -12.79 -0.10
CA LEU A 330 -2.90 -11.34 0.14
C LEU A 330 -3.54 -10.54 -1.00
N LYS A 331 -3.37 -10.95 -2.26
CA LYS A 331 -4.11 -10.38 -3.41
C LYS A 331 -5.61 -10.63 -3.29
N GLY A 332 -5.99 -11.82 -2.84
CA GLY A 332 -7.37 -12.24 -2.62
C GLY A 332 -8.12 -11.35 -1.63
N VAL A 333 -7.46 -10.94 -0.54
CA VAL A 333 -8.05 -10.02 0.46
C VAL A 333 -8.49 -8.69 -0.17
N CYS A 334 -7.71 -8.15 -1.09
CA CYS A 334 -7.99 -6.87 -1.75
C CYS A 334 -8.94 -7.00 -2.95
N SER A 335 -9.12 -8.21 -3.46
CA SER A 335 -10.00 -8.47 -4.63
C SER A 335 -11.39 -8.95 -4.21
N HIS A 336 -11.46 -9.87 -3.26
CA HIS A 336 -12.69 -10.59 -2.87
C HIS A 336 -12.98 -10.52 -1.37
N GLY A 337 -12.05 -10.00 -0.56
CA GLY A 337 -12.10 -10.03 0.89
C GLY A 337 -12.36 -8.68 1.57
N THR A 338 -11.86 -8.57 2.79
CA THR A 338 -12.05 -7.40 3.67
C THR A 338 -11.36 -6.12 3.19
N GLY A 339 -10.48 -6.20 2.19
CA GLY A 339 -9.76 -5.06 1.60
C GLY A 339 -10.31 -4.59 0.25
N ARG A 340 -11.49 -5.06 -0.17
CA ARG A 340 -12.04 -4.81 -1.52
C ARG A 340 -12.19 -3.33 -1.88
N ASN A 341 -12.42 -2.48 -0.89
CA ASN A 341 -12.51 -1.03 -1.06
C ASN A 341 -11.18 -0.35 -1.44
N LEU A 342 -10.07 -1.08 -1.40
CA LEU A 342 -8.74 -0.58 -1.75
C LEU A 342 -8.34 -0.87 -3.20
N ARG A 343 -9.23 -1.43 -4.03
CA ARG A 343 -8.92 -1.79 -5.42
C ARG A 343 -8.60 -0.55 -6.27
N ASN A 344 -7.54 -0.61 -7.09
CA ASN A 344 -7.19 0.41 -8.10
C ASN A 344 -7.45 -0.12 -9.52
N PRO A 345 -7.92 0.70 -10.47
CA PRO A 345 -7.77 0.39 -11.90
C PRO A 345 -6.32 0.40 -12.40
N TYR A 346 -5.42 1.19 -11.81
CA TYR A 346 -4.06 1.43 -12.34
C TYR A 346 -2.99 0.45 -11.83
N TYR A 347 -3.15 -0.10 -10.62
CA TYR A 347 -2.20 -1.05 -10.04
C TYR A 347 -2.87 -2.00 -9.04
N THR A 348 -2.26 -3.17 -8.83
CA THR A 348 -2.76 -4.19 -7.91
C THR A 348 -2.19 -3.99 -6.51
N ILE A 349 -2.98 -4.29 -5.47
CA ILE A 349 -2.55 -4.25 -4.06
C ILE A 349 -2.69 -5.65 -3.47
N ALA A 350 -1.70 -6.07 -2.70
CA ALA A 350 -1.74 -7.25 -1.87
C ALA A 350 -1.56 -6.85 -0.41
N GLY A 351 -2.42 -7.34 0.48
CA GLY A 351 -2.33 -6.96 1.88
C GLY A 351 -3.35 -7.65 2.76
N LYS A 352 -3.35 -7.28 4.04
CA LYS A 352 -4.25 -7.84 5.03
C LYS A 352 -4.74 -6.76 5.98
N THR A 353 -6.06 -6.75 6.20
CA THR A 353 -6.68 -5.95 7.26
C THR A 353 -6.45 -6.61 8.62
N GLY A 354 -6.17 -5.79 9.63
CA GLY A 354 -6.21 -6.15 11.04
C GLY A 354 -7.25 -5.31 11.78
N THR A 355 -7.99 -5.96 12.67
CA THR A 355 -8.83 -5.31 13.67
C THR A 355 -8.59 -6.07 14.97
N ALA A 356 -8.04 -5.40 15.98
CA ALA A 356 -7.79 -5.99 17.30
C ALA A 356 -8.56 -5.20 18.36
N VAL A 357 -9.06 -5.89 19.37
CA VAL A 357 -9.53 -5.24 20.60
C VAL A 357 -8.33 -5.05 21.49
N ILE A 358 -8.12 -3.86 22.03
CA ILE A 358 -7.01 -3.58 22.93
C ILE A 358 -7.43 -3.93 24.35
N ALA A 359 -6.62 -4.73 25.05
CA ALA A 359 -6.82 -5.02 26.46
C ALA A 359 -6.65 -3.75 27.30
N ASP A 360 -7.53 -3.55 28.28
CA ASP A 360 -7.33 -2.57 29.34
C ASP A 360 -6.26 -3.12 30.30
N GLU A 361 -5.23 -2.32 30.60
CA GLU A 361 -4.01 -2.72 31.32
C GLU A 361 -4.29 -3.42 32.66
N ASN A 362 -5.44 -3.16 33.30
CA ASN A 362 -5.82 -3.76 34.59
C ASN A 362 -7.10 -4.61 34.57
N ARG A 363 -7.79 -4.73 33.42
CA ARG A 363 -9.13 -5.34 33.35
C ARG A 363 -9.34 -6.30 32.18
N GLY A 364 -8.29 -6.57 31.39
CA GLY A 364 -8.39 -7.42 30.20
C GLY A 364 -9.35 -6.82 29.15
N TYR A 365 -9.99 -7.67 28.35
CA TYR A 365 -10.86 -7.22 27.24
C TYR A 365 -12.30 -6.86 27.67
N LYS A 366 -12.64 -7.00 28.96
CA LYS A 366 -13.99 -6.74 29.51
C LYS A 366 -13.94 -6.32 30.98
N ALA A 367 -14.22 -5.04 31.25
CA ALA A 367 -15.05 -4.60 32.40
C ALA A 367 -15.37 -3.09 32.32
N GLY A 368 -16.59 -2.76 31.90
CA GLY A 368 -17.24 -1.45 32.19
C GLY A 368 -16.82 -0.23 31.35
N GLY A 369 -15.84 -0.34 30.45
CA GLY A 369 -15.40 0.76 29.57
C GLY A 369 -15.77 0.55 28.09
N VAL A 370 -15.76 1.64 27.31
CA VAL A 370 -15.91 1.60 25.84
C VAL A 370 -14.77 0.76 25.25
N LYS A 371 -15.09 -0.29 24.49
CA LYS A 371 -14.08 -1.14 23.83
C LYS A 371 -13.18 -0.28 22.95
N LYS A 372 -11.87 -0.38 23.19
CA LYS A 372 -10.86 0.29 22.38
C LYS A 372 -10.38 -0.65 21.29
N TYR A 373 -10.33 -0.16 20.07
CA TYR A 373 -9.93 -0.94 18.90
C TYR A 373 -8.62 -0.43 18.32
N GLN A 374 -7.89 -1.34 17.70
CA GLN A 374 -6.78 -1.05 16.80
C GLN A 374 -7.20 -1.47 15.39
N ALA A 375 -7.17 -0.52 14.47
CA ALA A 375 -7.37 -0.75 13.05
C ALA A 375 -6.01 -0.75 12.35
N SER A 376 -5.72 -1.79 11.56
CA SER A 376 -4.48 -1.87 10.80
C SER A 376 -4.67 -2.39 9.39
N PHE A 377 -3.74 -2.03 8.52
CA PHE A 377 -3.60 -2.61 7.19
C PHE A 377 -2.11 -2.72 6.87
N CYS A 378 -1.66 -3.92 6.51
CA CYS A 378 -0.28 -4.18 6.09
C CYS A 378 -0.29 -4.82 4.71
N GLY A 379 0.55 -4.34 3.79
CA GLY A 379 0.53 -4.81 2.41
C GLY A 379 1.67 -4.23 1.58
N TYR A 380 1.62 -4.51 0.29
CA TYR A 380 2.58 -4.01 -0.70
C TYR A 380 1.91 -3.78 -2.05
N PHE A 381 2.56 -2.97 -2.87
CA PHE A 381 2.10 -2.59 -4.19
C PHE A 381 3.28 -2.20 -5.11
N PRO A 382 3.12 -2.31 -6.43
CA PRO A 382 2.12 -3.15 -7.11
C PRO A 382 2.23 -4.62 -6.67
N ALA A 383 1.14 -5.38 -6.68
CA ALA A 383 1.15 -6.74 -6.12
C ALA A 383 1.93 -7.75 -6.99
N ASP A 384 2.07 -7.47 -8.29
CA ASP A 384 2.74 -8.35 -9.26
C ASP A 384 4.24 -8.08 -9.39
N ASN A 385 4.66 -6.82 -9.21
CA ASN A 385 6.05 -6.42 -9.07
C ASN A 385 6.18 -5.45 -7.89
N PRO A 386 6.33 -5.96 -6.65
CA PRO A 386 6.32 -5.12 -5.46
C PRO A 386 7.55 -4.22 -5.38
N GLU A 387 7.32 -2.91 -5.27
CA GLU A 387 8.37 -1.92 -5.05
C GLU A 387 8.32 -1.35 -3.62
N TYR A 388 7.13 -1.17 -3.07
CA TYR A 388 6.91 -0.68 -1.71
C TYR A 388 5.98 -1.57 -0.90
N SER A 389 6.33 -1.74 0.36
CA SER A 389 5.49 -2.30 1.41
C SER A 389 5.11 -1.20 2.39
N ILE A 390 3.86 -1.21 2.87
CA ILE A 390 3.33 -0.23 3.81
C ILE A 390 2.60 -0.93 4.93
N ILE A 391 2.80 -0.47 6.16
CA ILE A 391 1.90 -0.74 7.28
C ILE A 391 1.29 0.55 7.77
N VAL A 392 -0.01 0.51 8.06
CA VAL A 392 -0.74 1.55 8.78
C VAL A 392 -1.36 0.92 10.01
N VAL A 393 -1.20 1.56 11.17
CA VAL A 393 -1.84 1.19 12.43
C VAL A 393 -2.46 2.44 13.04
N ILE A 394 -3.74 2.37 13.41
CA ILE A 394 -4.49 3.47 14.05
C ILE A 394 -5.18 2.90 15.28
N VAL A 395 -4.98 3.54 16.44
CA VAL A 395 -5.44 3.07 17.74
C VAL A 395 -6.45 4.03 18.35
N GLY A 396 -7.51 3.46 18.90
CA GLY A 396 -8.62 4.18 19.52
C GLY A 396 -9.45 5.03 18.55
N PRO A 397 -9.72 4.63 17.29
CA PRO A 397 -10.59 5.41 16.41
C PRO A 397 -12.01 5.46 16.98
N LYS A 398 -12.64 6.63 16.91
CA LYS A 398 -14.05 6.86 17.20
C LYS A 398 -14.88 6.64 15.93
N GLY A 399 -16.05 6.01 16.07
CA GLY A 399 -16.92 5.68 14.94
C GLY A 399 -16.50 4.38 14.24
N LYS A 400 -16.08 4.46 12.97
CA LYS A 400 -15.61 3.27 12.23
C LYS A 400 -14.31 2.76 12.86
N PHE A 401 -14.19 1.44 13.04
CA PHE A 401 -13.04 0.82 13.72
C PHE A 401 -12.39 -0.35 12.95
N TYR A 402 -12.92 -0.74 11.79
CA TYR A 402 -12.36 -1.84 11.01
C TYR A 402 -11.11 -1.42 10.24
N GLY A 403 -10.10 -2.30 10.16
CA GLY A 403 -8.86 -2.07 9.42
C GLY A 403 -9.08 -1.56 7.99
N GLY A 404 -10.00 -2.17 7.25
CA GLY A 404 -10.31 -1.78 5.87
C GLY A 404 -10.95 -0.39 5.72
N SER A 405 -11.68 0.09 6.72
CA SER A 405 -12.37 1.39 6.66
C SER A 405 -11.63 2.55 7.33
N VAL A 406 -10.63 2.24 8.16
CA VAL A 406 -9.82 3.23 8.90
C VAL A 406 -8.39 3.27 8.41
N ALA A 407 -7.65 2.14 8.45
CA ALA A 407 -6.25 2.08 8.03
C ALA A 407 -6.11 1.94 6.50
N GLY A 408 -7.06 1.27 5.86
CA GLY A 408 -7.09 1.07 4.41
C GLY A 408 -7.04 2.38 3.60
N PRO A 409 -7.89 3.40 3.86
CA PRO A 409 -7.84 4.67 3.16
C PRO A 409 -6.48 5.39 3.24
N VAL A 410 -5.78 5.27 4.38
CA VAL A 410 -4.43 5.83 4.54
C VAL A 410 -3.43 5.08 3.66
N PHE A 411 -3.43 3.75 3.71
CA PHE A 411 -2.59 2.93 2.83
C PHE A 411 -2.81 3.31 1.37
N ARG A 412 -4.08 3.45 0.98
CA ARG A 412 -4.48 3.78 -0.38
C ARG A 412 -4.01 5.17 -0.79
N GLY A 413 -4.23 6.18 0.05
CA GLY A 413 -3.79 7.55 -0.22
C GLY A 413 -2.27 7.66 -0.38
N ILE A 414 -1.50 6.91 0.40
CA ILE A 414 -0.05 6.84 0.25
C ILE A 414 0.31 6.13 -1.05
N ALA A 415 -0.24 4.94 -1.28
CA ALA A 415 0.07 4.13 -2.45
C ALA A 415 -0.28 4.84 -3.78
N ASP A 416 -1.40 5.57 -3.83
CA ASP A 416 -1.81 6.35 -5.00
C ASP A 416 -0.82 7.48 -5.30
N LYS A 417 -0.42 8.25 -4.28
CA LYS A 417 0.55 9.35 -4.45
C LYS A 417 1.93 8.83 -4.81
N VAL A 418 2.38 7.73 -4.17
CA VAL A 418 3.64 7.06 -4.49
C VAL A 418 3.61 6.58 -5.94
N TYR A 419 2.55 5.87 -6.35
CA TYR A 419 2.41 5.35 -7.71
C TYR A 419 2.38 6.48 -8.75
N ALA A 420 1.61 7.54 -8.48
CA ALA A 420 1.55 8.73 -9.32
C ALA A 420 2.91 9.42 -9.49
N SER A 421 3.80 9.36 -8.50
CA SER A 421 5.16 9.92 -8.62
C SER A 421 6.10 9.11 -9.53
N TYR A 422 5.76 7.86 -9.83
CA TYR A 422 6.49 7.01 -10.79
C TYR A 422 5.91 7.03 -12.19
N LEU A 423 4.65 7.44 -12.33
CA LEU A 423 4.12 7.70 -13.65
C LEU A 423 4.92 8.88 -14.20
N GLU A 424 5.71 8.65 -15.24
CA GLU A 424 6.15 9.76 -16.08
C GLU A 424 4.88 10.58 -16.39
N PRO A 425 4.91 11.91 -16.26
CA PRO A 425 3.76 12.71 -16.65
C PRO A 425 3.41 12.28 -18.07
N ALA A 426 2.24 11.66 -18.21
CA ALA A 426 1.77 11.23 -19.51
C ALA A 426 1.88 12.47 -20.41
N LYS A 427 2.57 12.36 -21.55
CA LYS A 427 2.53 13.41 -22.59
C LYS A 427 1.06 13.67 -22.86
N ASP A 428 0.48 14.74 -22.32
CA ASP A 428 -0.95 15.12 -22.33
C ASP A 428 -1.80 14.18 -23.19
N SER A 429 -1.96 12.93 -22.73
CA SER A 429 -2.64 11.92 -23.51
C SER A 429 -4.00 11.86 -22.87
N ILE A 430 -4.86 12.73 -23.39
CA ILE A 430 -6.29 12.69 -23.13
C ILE A 430 -6.68 11.20 -23.21
N PRO A 431 -7.22 10.60 -22.13
CA PRO A 431 -7.60 9.20 -22.17
C PRO A 431 -8.55 9.02 -23.36
N PRO A 432 -8.47 7.90 -24.11
CA PRO A 432 -9.41 7.65 -25.19
C PRO A 432 -10.79 7.48 -24.56
N TYR A 433 -11.55 8.57 -24.49
CA TYR A 433 -12.98 8.48 -24.24
C TYR A 433 -13.55 7.67 -25.40
N ALA A 434 -14.06 6.48 -25.11
CA ALA A 434 -14.79 5.64 -26.06
C ALA A 434 -16.18 6.23 -26.39
N GLU A 435 -16.47 7.44 -25.91
CA GLU A 435 -17.74 8.13 -26.03
C GLU A 435 -17.46 9.57 -26.50
N VAL A 436 -18.11 10.00 -27.58
CA VAL A 436 -18.05 11.39 -28.03
C VAL A 436 -18.71 12.27 -26.95
N PRO A 437 -18.03 13.28 -26.40
CA PRO A 437 -18.67 14.22 -25.49
C PRO A 437 -19.91 14.82 -26.15
N VAL A 438 -20.99 14.97 -25.37
CA VAL A 438 -22.26 15.48 -25.89
C VAL A 438 -22.07 16.89 -26.41
N VAL A 439 -22.16 17.06 -27.74
CA VAL A 439 -22.10 18.36 -28.41
C VAL A 439 -23.51 18.96 -28.40
N LYS A 440 -23.63 20.21 -27.97
CA LYS A 440 -24.94 20.88 -27.92
C LYS A 440 -25.33 21.39 -29.32
N PRO A 441 -26.62 21.35 -29.68
CA PRO A 441 -27.17 22.16 -30.77
C PRO A 441 -26.86 23.65 -30.55
N GLY A 442 -26.58 24.37 -31.64
CA GLY A 442 -26.18 25.78 -31.58
C GLY A 442 -25.86 26.34 -32.97
N LEU A 443 -25.07 27.42 -33.00
CA LEU A 443 -24.61 28.03 -34.24
C LEU A 443 -23.73 27.05 -35.05
N ARG A 444 -23.98 26.98 -36.36
CA ARG A 444 -23.29 26.06 -37.28
C ARG A 444 -21.77 26.21 -37.19
N GLU A 445 -21.26 27.43 -37.17
CA GLU A 445 -19.82 27.71 -37.20
C GLU A 445 -19.13 27.24 -35.92
N ASP A 446 -19.73 27.50 -34.76
CA ASP A 446 -19.20 27.10 -33.46
C ASP A 446 -19.20 25.58 -33.29
N VAL A 447 -20.30 24.92 -33.67
CA VAL A 447 -20.44 23.45 -33.59
C VAL A 447 -19.44 22.76 -34.53
N MET A 448 -19.24 23.30 -35.73
CA MET A 448 -18.29 22.76 -36.71
C MET A 448 -16.83 22.98 -36.27
N LEU A 449 -16.50 24.17 -35.77
CA LEU A 449 -15.17 24.49 -35.24
C LEU A 449 -14.81 23.56 -34.08
N PHE A 450 -15.71 23.43 -33.10
CA PHE A 450 -15.52 22.55 -31.95
C PHE A 450 -15.33 21.08 -32.36
N SER A 451 -16.15 20.59 -33.30
CA SER A 451 -16.05 19.20 -33.78
C SER A 451 -14.73 18.92 -34.50
N GLN A 452 -14.22 19.90 -35.25
CA GLN A 452 -12.97 19.80 -36.00
C GLN A 452 -11.74 19.87 -35.09
N GLU A 453 -11.69 20.80 -34.13
CA GLU A 453 -10.56 20.93 -33.20
C GLU A 453 -10.36 19.70 -32.32
N LEU A 454 -11.46 19.04 -31.93
CA LEU A 454 -11.42 17.81 -31.15
C LEU A 454 -11.22 16.53 -31.99
N GLY A 455 -11.15 16.65 -33.32
CA GLY A 455 -10.81 15.55 -34.22
C GLY A 455 -11.91 14.49 -34.39
N PHE A 456 -13.19 14.84 -34.19
CA PHE A 456 -14.30 13.91 -34.43
C PHE A 456 -14.59 13.73 -35.92
N LYS A 457 -15.11 12.57 -36.31
CA LYS A 457 -15.65 12.38 -37.66
C LYS A 457 -17.01 13.07 -37.73
N THR A 458 -17.16 14.06 -38.61
CA THR A 458 -18.41 14.81 -38.77
C THR A 458 -19.08 14.45 -40.09
N GLN A 459 -20.38 14.15 -40.04
CA GLN A 459 -21.23 14.07 -41.23
C GLN A 459 -22.26 15.19 -41.15
N SER A 460 -22.34 16.02 -42.19
CA SER A 460 -23.20 17.21 -42.19
C SER A 460 -24.25 17.16 -43.31
N GLN A 461 -25.46 17.63 -42.99
CA GLN A 461 -26.58 17.76 -43.93
C GLN A 461 -27.25 19.14 -43.76
N ASN A 462 -27.78 19.68 -44.87
CA ASN A 462 -28.51 20.96 -44.89
C ASN A 462 -27.71 22.17 -44.33
N MET A 463 -26.45 22.33 -44.74
CA MET A 463 -25.51 23.33 -44.20
C MET A 463 -25.77 24.79 -44.64
N THR A 464 -26.90 25.05 -45.30
CA THR A 464 -27.33 26.42 -45.64
C THR A 464 -28.01 27.14 -44.47
N ALA A 465 -28.33 26.43 -43.38
CA ALA A 465 -28.90 27.03 -42.18
C ALA A 465 -27.81 27.59 -41.24
N ASP A 466 -28.14 28.68 -40.54
CA ASP A 466 -27.25 29.30 -39.53
C ASP A 466 -27.15 28.46 -38.24
N TYR A 467 -28.17 27.65 -37.97
CA TYR A 467 -28.31 26.83 -36.77
C TYR A 467 -28.38 25.34 -37.09
N VAL A 468 -27.79 24.53 -36.21
CA VAL A 468 -27.69 23.08 -36.41
C VAL A 468 -28.14 22.31 -35.18
N THR A 469 -28.80 21.18 -35.42
CA THR A 469 -29.02 20.12 -34.42
C THR A 469 -27.92 19.08 -34.53
N VAL A 470 -27.62 18.44 -33.40
CA VAL A 470 -26.53 17.47 -33.30
C VAL A 470 -27.05 16.14 -32.77
N ALA A 471 -26.70 15.06 -33.45
CA ALA A 471 -26.91 13.70 -33.00
C ALA A 471 -25.57 12.94 -33.00
N ASN A 472 -25.33 12.11 -31.98
CA ASN A 472 -24.07 11.37 -31.83
C ASN A 472 -24.34 9.86 -31.95
N ASP A 473 -23.52 9.15 -32.73
CA ASP A 473 -23.39 7.68 -32.69
C ASP A 473 -21.91 7.32 -32.56
N THR A 474 -21.56 6.55 -31.52
CA THR A 474 -20.24 5.95 -31.21
C THR A 474 -19.00 6.85 -31.40
N MET A 475 -18.66 7.25 -32.62
CA MET A 475 -17.55 8.17 -32.96
C MET A 475 -17.86 9.19 -34.09
N THR A 476 -19.12 9.34 -34.49
CA THR A 476 -19.55 10.25 -35.55
C THR A 476 -20.55 11.27 -35.02
N VAL A 477 -20.30 12.54 -35.31
CA VAL A 477 -21.21 13.66 -35.01
C VAL A 477 -22.00 13.98 -36.28
N PHE A 478 -23.32 13.83 -36.22
CA PHE A 478 -24.24 14.24 -37.28
C PHE A 478 -24.72 15.65 -37.03
N VAL A 479 -24.45 16.56 -37.96
CA VAL A 479 -24.80 17.97 -37.87
C VAL A 479 -25.85 18.30 -38.94
N THR A 480 -27.05 18.67 -38.52
CA THR A 480 -28.18 18.92 -39.44
C THR A 480 -28.68 20.35 -39.29
N GLY A 481 -28.65 21.12 -40.37
CA GLY A 481 -29.19 22.49 -40.38
C GLY A 481 -30.70 22.54 -40.15
N VAL A 482 -31.14 23.42 -39.26
CA VAL A 482 -32.56 23.68 -38.97
C VAL A 482 -33.02 24.90 -39.76
N THR A 483 -34.05 24.73 -40.60
CA THR A 483 -34.66 25.85 -41.31
C THR A 483 -35.47 26.71 -40.35
N ASP A 484 -35.02 27.94 -40.14
CA ASP A 484 -35.73 28.95 -39.37
C ASP A 484 -36.82 29.58 -40.25
N THR A 485 -38.06 29.62 -39.78
CA THR A 485 -39.19 30.25 -40.47
C THR A 485 -39.46 31.61 -39.84
N PRO A 486 -39.15 32.74 -40.52
CA PRO A 486 -39.30 34.07 -39.95
C PRO A 486 -40.73 34.33 -39.45
N GLY A 487 -40.85 34.91 -38.26
CA GLY A 487 -42.12 35.24 -37.63
C GLY A 487 -42.78 34.08 -36.88
N THR A 488 -42.07 32.98 -36.64
CA THR A 488 -42.54 31.84 -35.84
C THR A 488 -41.62 31.55 -34.66
N VAL A 489 -42.16 30.95 -33.59
CA VAL A 489 -41.42 30.63 -32.37
C VAL A 489 -40.36 29.56 -32.68
N PRO A 490 -39.06 29.83 -32.52
CA PRO A 490 -38.00 28.84 -32.71
C PRO A 490 -38.09 27.68 -31.70
N ASN A 491 -37.67 26.49 -32.13
CA ASN A 491 -37.44 25.38 -31.21
C ASN A 491 -36.02 25.46 -30.65
N VAL A 492 -35.90 25.77 -29.36
CA VAL A 492 -34.61 25.93 -28.68
C VAL A 492 -34.30 24.80 -27.70
N VAL A 493 -35.14 23.76 -27.64
CA VAL A 493 -34.91 22.61 -26.75
C VAL A 493 -33.62 21.90 -27.15
N GLY A 494 -32.74 21.67 -26.17
CA GLY A 494 -31.42 21.09 -26.32
C GLY A 494 -30.29 22.12 -26.41
N MET A 495 -30.58 23.38 -26.73
CA MET A 495 -29.57 24.43 -26.94
C MET A 495 -28.97 24.94 -25.63
N GLY A 496 -27.78 25.57 -25.74
CA GLY A 496 -27.22 26.40 -24.67
C GLY A 496 -28.04 27.68 -24.46
N ALA A 497 -27.95 28.27 -23.26
CA ALA A 497 -28.69 29.48 -22.90
C ALA A 497 -28.46 30.62 -23.90
N THR A 498 -27.19 30.84 -24.29
CA THR A 498 -26.79 31.94 -25.18
C THR A 498 -27.45 31.83 -26.55
N ASP A 499 -27.38 30.66 -27.18
CA ASP A 499 -27.93 30.43 -28.51
C ASP A 499 -29.46 30.47 -28.50
N ALA A 500 -30.07 29.89 -27.46
CA ALA A 500 -31.51 29.92 -27.26
C ALA A 500 -32.03 31.36 -27.11
N VAL A 501 -31.35 32.18 -26.30
CA VAL A 501 -31.72 33.58 -26.10
C VAL A 501 -31.60 34.37 -27.40
N TYR A 502 -30.47 34.23 -28.10
CA TYR A 502 -30.25 34.92 -29.36
C TYR A 502 -31.37 34.62 -30.38
N LEU A 503 -31.72 33.34 -30.55
CA LEU A 503 -32.75 32.94 -31.51
C LEU A 503 -34.12 33.51 -31.19
N LEU A 504 -34.52 33.45 -29.92
CA LEU A 504 -35.84 33.94 -29.49
C LEU A 504 -35.92 35.47 -29.56
N GLU A 505 -34.85 36.17 -29.18
CA GLU A 505 -34.81 37.64 -29.20
C GLU A 505 -34.69 38.20 -30.62
N LYS A 506 -34.02 37.49 -31.53
CA LYS A 506 -33.98 37.83 -32.97
C LYS A 506 -35.39 37.90 -33.58
N GLU A 507 -36.28 37.00 -33.19
CA GLU A 507 -37.69 36.99 -33.62
C GLU A 507 -38.58 37.99 -32.85
N GLY A 508 -38.02 38.68 -31.84
CA GLY A 508 -38.69 39.73 -31.09
C GLY A 508 -39.40 39.26 -29.81
N LEU A 509 -39.08 38.07 -29.29
CA LEU A 509 -39.54 37.59 -27.98
C LEU A 509 -38.65 38.13 -26.85
N THR A 510 -39.19 38.21 -25.63
CA THR A 510 -38.40 38.52 -24.41
C THR A 510 -38.15 37.24 -23.63
N THR A 511 -36.90 36.95 -23.26
CA THR A 511 -36.54 35.67 -22.64
C THR A 511 -36.44 35.75 -21.11
N ARG A 512 -37.00 34.75 -20.41
CA ARG A 512 -36.78 34.54 -18.97
C ARG A 512 -36.19 33.17 -18.74
N ILE A 513 -34.99 33.13 -18.17
CA ILE A 513 -34.25 31.88 -17.94
C ILE A 513 -34.36 31.47 -16.48
N ASN A 514 -34.63 30.19 -16.22
CA ASN A 514 -34.56 29.58 -14.91
C ASN A 514 -33.71 28.30 -14.94
N GLY A 515 -32.72 28.21 -14.05
CA GLY A 515 -31.78 27.08 -13.99
C GLY A 515 -30.50 27.30 -14.79
N PHE A 516 -29.74 26.21 -14.96
CA PHE A 516 -28.43 26.19 -15.62
C PHE A 516 -28.26 24.86 -16.37
N GLY A 517 -27.57 24.91 -17.52
CA GLY A 517 -27.38 23.72 -18.37
C GLY A 517 -27.85 23.96 -19.81
N ARG A 518 -28.62 23.01 -20.37
CA ARG A 518 -29.29 23.14 -21.67
C ARG A 518 -30.79 23.34 -21.47
N VAL A 519 -31.45 23.99 -22.43
CA VAL A 519 -32.90 24.15 -22.41
C VAL A 519 -33.54 22.77 -22.51
N PHE A 520 -34.29 22.33 -21.50
CA PHE A 520 -35.10 21.10 -21.60
C PHE A 520 -36.59 21.42 -21.76
N ARG A 521 -37.00 22.65 -21.44
CA ARG A 521 -38.38 23.12 -21.61
C ARG A 521 -38.42 24.59 -22.01
N GLN A 522 -39.31 24.92 -22.95
CA GLN A 522 -39.70 26.29 -23.31
C GLN A 522 -41.21 26.46 -23.14
N SER A 523 -41.67 27.64 -22.74
CA SER A 523 -43.10 27.89 -22.47
C SER A 523 -43.95 28.08 -23.73
N LEU A 524 -43.36 28.61 -24.81
CA LEU A 524 -44.05 28.84 -26.09
C LEU A 524 -43.84 27.65 -27.03
N THR A 525 -44.90 27.25 -27.73
CA THR A 525 -44.86 26.10 -28.63
C THR A 525 -44.11 26.46 -29.92
N PRO A 526 -43.07 25.71 -30.32
CA PRO A 526 -42.36 25.97 -31.57
C PRO A 526 -43.27 25.97 -32.80
N GLY A 527 -42.99 26.86 -33.76
CA GLY A 527 -43.74 26.99 -35.01
C GLY A 527 -45.01 27.86 -34.95
N MET A 528 -45.40 28.34 -33.77
CA MET A 528 -46.51 29.30 -33.61
C MET A 528 -46.08 30.71 -34.05
N PRO A 529 -46.99 31.58 -34.55
CA PRO A 529 -46.66 32.97 -34.89
C PRO A 529 -46.15 33.76 -33.67
N VAL A 530 -45.12 34.58 -33.85
CA VAL A 530 -44.53 35.39 -32.77
C VAL A 530 -45.29 36.71 -32.59
N ALA A 531 -45.72 36.98 -31.34
CA ALA A 531 -46.14 38.32 -30.94
C ALA A 531 -44.94 39.08 -30.35
N LYS A 532 -44.55 40.22 -30.97
CA LYS A 532 -43.40 41.02 -30.51
C LYS A 532 -43.59 41.47 -29.06
N GLY A 533 -42.58 41.24 -28.23
CA GLY A 533 -42.59 41.55 -26.79
C GLY A 533 -43.23 40.46 -25.91
N GLU A 534 -43.72 39.36 -26.49
CA GLU A 534 -44.21 38.22 -25.72
C GLU A 534 -43.06 37.55 -24.95
N THR A 535 -43.32 37.16 -23.70
CA THR A 535 -42.30 36.57 -22.83
C THR A 535 -42.28 35.06 -22.97
N VAL A 536 -41.12 34.49 -23.33
CA VAL A 536 -40.86 33.06 -23.33
C VAL A 536 -40.02 32.68 -22.11
N SER A 537 -40.52 31.72 -21.32
CA SER A 537 -39.78 31.18 -20.17
C SER A 537 -39.06 29.90 -20.57
N LEU A 538 -37.76 29.83 -20.25
CA LEU A 538 -36.89 28.70 -20.51
C LEU A 538 -36.46 28.05 -19.18
N GLU A 539 -36.59 26.74 -19.10
CA GLU A 539 -36.05 25.94 -18.00
C GLU A 539 -34.84 25.13 -18.45
N LEU A 540 -33.75 25.27 -17.70
CA LEU A 540 -32.45 24.70 -18.03
C LEU A 540 -32.05 23.63 -17.02
N GLY A 541 -31.44 22.56 -17.53
CA GLY A 541 -31.00 21.40 -16.75
C GLY A 541 -29.95 20.56 -17.47
N PHE A 542 -29.52 19.47 -16.84
CA PHE A 542 -28.59 18.49 -17.39
C PHE A 542 -29.30 17.13 -17.45
N ASP A 543 -29.17 16.39 -18.56
CA ASP A 543 -29.62 14.99 -18.60
C ASP A 543 -28.60 14.12 -17.89
N GLU A 544 -28.74 14.09 -16.56
CA GLU A 544 -28.45 12.97 -15.66
C GLU A 544 -28.95 13.36 -14.26
N LEU A 545 -30.22 13.73 -14.19
CA LEU A 545 -30.97 13.86 -12.94
C LEU A 545 -32.25 13.05 -13.09
N GLU A 546 -32.11 11.73 -12.89
CA GLU A 546 -33.09 11.06 -12.04
C GLU A 546 -33.10 11.84 -10.71
N ILE A 547 -34.07 12.73 -10.56
CA ILE A 547 -34.32 13.45 -9.33
C ILE A 547 -34.74 12.39 -8.30
N PHE A 548 -33.78 11.87 -7.54
CA PHE A 548 -34.03 11.28 -6.23
C PHE A 548 -34.60 12.37 -5.31
N ARG A 549 -35.92 12.57 -5.36
CA ARG A 549 -36.68 12.97 -4.17
C ARG A 549 -37.20 11.70 -3.50
N LYS A 550 -36.32 10.99 -2.79
CA LYS A 550 -36.75 10.26 -1.59
C LYS A 550 -36.89 11.31 -0.49
N ASP A 551 -38.01 11.27 0.22
CA ASP A 551 -38.34 12.07 1.43
C ASP A 551 -39.48 13.10 1.26
N SER A 552 -40.47 12.82 0.41
CA SER A 552 -41.81 13.38 0.61
C SER A 552 -42.88 12.56 -0.12
N ILE A 553 -43.39 11.52 0.54
CA ILE A 553 -44.80 11.10 0.50
C ILE A 553 -45.03 10.30 1.80
N ALA A 554 -45.86 10.88 2.67
CA ALA A 554 -46.46 10.20 3.79
C ALA A 554 -47.51 9.20 3.28
N ALA A 555 -47.67 8.10 4.01
CA ALA A 555 -48.70 7.10 3.77
C ALA A 555 -50.10 7.72 3.83
N ASN A 556 -50.80 7.77 2.69
CA ASN A 556 -52.17 7.31 2.52
C ASN A 556 -52.66 7.56 1.09
N ASP A 557 -53.67 6.79 0.72
CA ASP A 557 -54.53 6.91 -0.46
C ASP A 557 -54.07 6.17 -1.74
N SER A 558 -54.33 4.87 -1.67
CA SER A 558 -54.60 3.94 -2.76
C SER A 558 -55.65 4.43 -3.75
N ILE A 559 -55.39 4.29 -5.06
CA ILE A 559 -56.41 3.92 -6.07
C ILE A 559 -55.80 2.96 -7.09
N GLN A 560 -56.48 1.82 -7.29
CA GLN A 560 -56.16 0.75 -8.25
C GLN A 560 -56.41 1.18 -9.70
N ALA A 561 -55.63 0.61 -10.64
CA ALA A 561 -56.07 0.42 -12.02
C ALA A 561 -55.53 -0.91 -12.59
N ALA A 562 -56.39 -1.55 -13.40
CA ALA A 562 -56.39 -2.94 -13.82
C ALA A 562 -55.37 -3.29 -14.94
N PRO A 563 -55.13 -4.60 -15.21
CA PRO A 563 -54.02 -5.07 -16.05
C PRO A 563 -54.42 -5.25 -17.51
N LEU A 564 -53.45 -5.11 -18.43
CA LEU A 564 -53.55 -5.58 -19.81
C LEU A 564 -52.27 -6.30 -20.23
N ALA A 565 -52.45 -7.35 -21.01
CA ALA A 565 -51.62 -8.53 -21.09
C ALA A 565 -50.66 -8.56 -22.30
N LEU A 566 -49.58 -9.32 -22.12
CA LEU A 566 -48.87 -10.22 -23.05
C LEU A 566 -48.68 -9.83 -24.52
N GLY A 567 -47.39 -9.75 -24.90
CA GLY A 567 -46.91 -10.10 -26.23
C GLY A 567 -45.50 -10.71 -26.14
N GLN A 568 -45.42 -12.03 -26.25
CA GLN A 568 -44.15 -12.76 -26.41
C GLN A 568 -43.59 -12.53 -27.83
N ALA A 569 -42.27 -12.38 -27.93
CA ALA A 569 -41.55 -12.65 -29.18
C ALA A 569 -40.21 -13.33 -28.85
N GLU A 570 -40.13 -14.60 -29.23
CA GLU A 570 -38.96 -15.46 -29.18
C GLU A 570 -37.90 -15.08 -30.23
N ASN A 571 -36.71 -15.67 -30.04
CA ASN A 571 -35.68 -16.00 -31.04
C ASN A 571 -34.74 -14.88 -31.53
N ALA A 572 -33.59 -14.76 -30.86
CA ALA A 572 -32.34 -14.32 -31.48
C ALA A 572 -31.23 -15.37 -31.27
N LYS A 573 -30.69 -15.83 -32.39
CA LYS A 573 -29.76 -16.96 -32.58
C LYS A 573 -28.37 -16.68 -32.00
N LYS A 574 -27.72 -17.74 -31.52
CA LYS A 574 -26.30 -17.82 -31.13
C LYS A 574 -25.38 -17.41 -32.30
N ALA A 575 -24.43 -16.52 -32.02
CA ALA A 575 -23.30 -16.22 -32.90
C ALA A 575 -22.12 -17.21 -32.64
N PRO A 576 -21.26 -17.49 -33.65
CA PRO A 576 -20.28 -18.58 -33.59
C PRO A 576 -18.96 -18.18 -32.90
N GLU A 577 -18.32 -19.18 -32.31
CA GLU A 577 -17.00 -19.12 -31.67
C GLU A 577 -15.88 -18.78 -32.66
N VAL A 578 -15.07 -17.76 -32.31
CA VAL A 578 -13.81 -17.44 -33.00
C VAL A 578 -12.66 -18.19 -32.34
N LYS A 579 -12.05 -19.12 -33.08
CA LYS A 579 -10.82 -19.83 -32.69
C LYS A 579 -9.62 -18.90 -32.77
N VAL A 580 -8.98 -18.62 -31.63
CA VAL A 580 -7.70 -17.89 -31.56
C VAL A 580 -6.54 -18.89 -31.57
N ALA A 581 -5.62 -18.70 -32.52
CA ALA A 581 -4.42 -19.51 -32.70
C ALA A 581 -3.38 -19.27 -31.57
N LYS A 582 -2.72 -20.35 -31.13
CA LYS A 582 -1.62 -20.32 -30.14
C LYS A 582 -0.30 -19.89 -30.80
N PRO A 583 0.54 -19.07 -30.15
CA PRO A 583 1.88 -18.77 -30.64
C PRO A 583 2.88 -19.91 -30.32
N LYS A 584 3.79 -20.16 -31.27
CA LYS A 584 4.88 -21.15 -31.23
C LYS A 584 5.90 -20.82 -30.13
N LYS A 585 6.28 -21.83 -29.32
CA LYS A 585 7.43 -21.78 -28.39
C LYS A 585 8.73 -22.08 -29.15
N SER A 586 9.75 -21.22 -29.01
CA SER A 586 11.13 -21.55 -29.41
C SER A 586 11.81 -22.35 -28.30
N SER A 587 12.28 -23.56 -28.62
CA SER A 587 13.04 -24.43 -27.74
C SER A 587 14.55 -24.20 -27.93
N THR A 588 15.25 -23.79 -26.88
CA THR A 588 16.69 -24.04 -26.71
C THR A 588 16.87 -24.71 -25.36
N GLU A 589 16.81 -26.04 -25.34
CA GLU A 589 17.17 -26.86 -24.17
C GLU A 589 18.69 -26.85 -23.98
N LYS A 590 19.14 -26.54 -22.76
CA LYS A 590 20.51 -26.82 -22.31
C LYS A 590 20.63 -28.30 -21.95
N PRO A 591 21.75 -28.98 -22.25
CA PRO A 591 21.87 -30.42 -22.06
C PRO A 591 21.83 -30.80 -20.57
N LYS A 592 21.09 -31.87 -20.25
CA LYS A 592 21.06 -32.48 -18.91
C LYS A 592 22.43 -33.10 -18.60
N PRO A 593 22.91 -33.03 -17.34
CA PRO A 593 24.18 -33.63 -16.94
C PRO A 593 24.17 -35.14 -17.11
N THR A 594 25.28 -35.69 -17.58
CA THR A 594 25.45 -37.13 -17.80
C THR A 594 25.36 -37.90 -16.49
N GLN A 595 24.93 -39.17 -16.58
CA GLN A 595 24.81 -40.05 -15.41
C GLN A 595 26.16 -40.19 -14.67
N GLU A 596 27.28 -40.20 -15.40
CA GLU A 596 28.62 -40.17 -14.82
C GLU A 596 28.92 -38.92 -13.97
N ALA A 597 28.40 -37.75 -14.36
CA ALA A 597 28.58 -36.52 -13.58
C ALA A 597 27.76 -36.56 -12.27
N ILE A 598 26.58 -37.18 -12.32
CA ILE A 598 25.71 -37.41 -11.16
C ILE A 598 26.38 -38.39 -10.19
N ASP A 599 26.95 -39.48 -10.71
CA ASP A 599 27.57 -40.51 -9.87
C ASP A 599 28.89 -40.02 -9.25
N LYS A 600 29.69 -39.24 -10.00
CA LYS A 600 30.89 -38.59 -9.47
C LYS A 600 30.56 -37.56 -8.37
N TRP A 601 29.43 -36.86 -8.50
CA TRP A 601 28.94 -35.95 -7.46
C TRP A 601 28.47 -36.70 -6.21
N LYS A 602 27.70 -37.78 -6.37
CA LYS A 602 27.26 -38.63 -5.26
C LYS A 602 28.44 -39.24 -4.49
N ALA A 603 29.46 -39.73 -5.20
CA ALA A 603 30.68 -40.26 -4.59
C ALA A 603 31.43 -39.19 -3.78
N LYS A 604 31.49 -37.96 -4.29
CA LYS A 604 32.13 -36.83 -3.60
C LYS A 604 31.36 -36.42 -2.33
N VAL A 605 30.02 -36.44 -2.37
CA VAL A 605 29.17 -36.16 -1.21
C VAL A 605 29.27 -37.27 -0.15
N ALA A 606 29.35 -38.53 -0.58
CA ALA A 606 29.55 -39.66 0.34
C ALA A 606 30.92 -39.61 1.02
N ALA A 607 31.99 -39.29 0.28
CA ALA A 607 33.33 -39.10 0.83
C ALA A 607 33.40 -37.95 1.84
N GLN A 608 32.69 -36.84 1.58
CA GLN A 608 32.62 -35.71 2.50
C GLN A 608 31.86 -36.08 3.79
N LYS A 609 30.71 -36.77 3.68
CA LYS A 609 29.98 -37.25 4.86
C LYS A 609 30.79 -38.24 5.70
N ALA A 610 31.59 -39.10 5.07
CA ALA A 610 32.48 -40.02 5.79
C ALA A 610 33.62 -39.28 6.50
N LEU A 611 34.18 -38.22 5.89
CA LEU A 611 35.19 -37.36 6.51
C LEU A 611 34.63 -36.59 7.71
N ASP A 612 33.42 -36.04 7.56
CA ASP A 612 32.74 -35.28 8.62
C ASP A 612 32.36 -36.18 9.80
N ALA A 613 31.93 -37.42 9.54
CA ALA A 613 31.67 -38.42 10.57
C ALA A 613 32.94 -38.89 11.30
N LYS A 614 34.09 -38.91 10.61
CA LYS A 614 35.40 -39.24 11.21
C LYS A 614 35.91 -38.10 12.10
N ASN A 615 35.68 -36.85 11.69
CA ASN A 615 36.03 -35.65 12.46
C ASN A 615 35.12 -35.44 13.68
N ALA A 616 33.88 -35.93 13.66
CA ALA A 616 32.94 -35.86 14.78
C ALA A 616 33.27 -36.83 15.94
N LYS A 617 34.11 -37.86 15.71
CA LYS A 617 34.45 -38.89 16.72
C LYS A 617 35.76 -38.62 17.48
N SER A 618 36.53 -37.60 17.13
CA SER A 618 37.73 -37.19 17.90
C SER A 618 37.43 -35.90 18.68
N GLY A 619 36.96 -36.06 19.91
CA GLY A 619 36.79 -34.95 20.85
C GLY A 619 38.14 -34.37 21.29
N ASN A 620 38.17 -33.04 21.42
CA ASN A 620 39.26 -32.18 21.92
C ASN A 620 40.55 -32.06 21.08
N ALA A 621 40.61 -31.04 20.21
CA ALA A 621 41.82 -30.25 19.96
C ALA A 621 41.51 -28.93 19.25
N VAL A 622 42.15 -27.85 19.70
CA VAL A 622 42.20 -26.52 19.06
C VAL A 622 42.50 -26.65 17.55
N LYS A 623 41.71 -25.99 16.69
CA LYS A 623 41.96 -25.97 15.23
C LYS A 623 43.38 -25.45 14.94
N PRO A 624 44.25 -26.20 14.24
CA PRO A 624 45.57 -25.70 13.89
C PRO A 624 45.43 -24.58 12.83
N LYS A 625 46.25 -23.54 12.96
CA LYS A 625 46.39 -22.51 11.91
C LYS A 625 46.87 -23.19 10.61
N PRO A 626 46.33 -22.79 9.44
CA PRO A 626 46.74 -23.37 8.17
C PRO A 626 48.24 -23.16 7.93
N SER A 627 48.92 -24.19 7.41
CA SER A 627 50.35 -24.11 7.13
C SER A 627 50.65 -22.99 6.12
N PRO A 628 51.84 -22.38 6.16
CA PRO A 628 52.26 -21.38 5.18
C PRO A 628 52.12 -21.87 3.73
N GLU A 629 52.34 -23.17 3.47
CA GLU A 629 52.12 -23.78 2.16
C GLU A 629 50.64 -23.83 1.74
N ALA A 630 49.71 -24.09 2.66
CA ALA A 630 48.29 -24.09 2.37
C ALA A 630 47.79 -22.66 2.02
N ILE A 631 48.32 -21.65 2.73
CA ILE A 631 48.05 -20.24 2.44
C ILE A 631 48.63 -19.85 1.07
N ALA A 632 49.85 -20.30 0.75
CA ALA A 632 50.48 -20.05 -0.54
C ALA A 632 49.70 -20.69 -1.71
N LYS A 633 49.29 -21.96 -1.58
CA LYS A 633 48.45 -22.64 -2.58
C LYS A 633 47.10 -21.95 -2.78
N TRP A 634 46.48 -21.48 -1.69
CA TRP A 634 45.22 -20.76 -1.78
C TRP A 634 45.39 -19.41 -2.49
N LYS A 635 46.43 -18.63 -2.15
CA LYS A 635 46.74 -17.36 -2.84
C LYS A 635 47.02 -17.56 -4.33
N ALA A 636 47.78 -18.60 -4.70
CA ALA A 636 48.06 -18.93 -6.10
C ALA A 636 46.78 -19.29 -6.87
N LYS A 637 45.86 -20.05 -6.25
CA LYS A 637 44.58 -20.41 -6.86
C LYS A 637 43.66 -19.22 -7.06
N VAL A 638 43.62 -18.29 -6.09
CA VAL A 638 42.85 -17.03 -6.21
C VAL A 638 43.44 -16.11 -7.28
N ALA A 639 44.76 -16.05 -7.41
CA ALA A 639 45.43 -15.27 -8.46
C ALA A 639 45.12 -15.83 -9.86
N ALA A 640 45.19 -17.14 -10.04
CA ALA A 640 44.84 -17.80 -11.31
C ALA A 640 43.37 -17.59 -11.69
N GLN A 641 42.46 -17.54 -10.71
CA GLN A 641 41.04 -17.30 -10.95
C GLN A 641 40.77 -15.85 -11.39
N LYS A 642 41.46 -14.87 -10.79
CA LYS A 642 41.38 -13.46 -11.20
C LYS A 642 41.96 -13.21 -12.61
N GLU A 643 43.03 -13.93 -12.98
CA GLU A 643 43.59 -13.93 -14.34
C GLU A 643 42.58 -14.47 -15.37
N LEU A 644 41.88 -15.56 -15.04
CA LEU A 644 40.85 -16.13 -15.91
C LEU A 644 39.64 -15.21 -16.08
N GLU A 645 39.21 -14.55 -15.00
CA GLU A 645 38.14 -13.55 -15.03
C GLU A 645 38.50 -12.35 -15.90
N LYS A 646 39.73 -11.80 -15.77
CA LYS A 646 40.21 -10.71 -16.64
C LYS A 646 40.24 -11.09 -18.12
N LYS A 647 40.67 -12.31 -18.46
CA LYS A 647 40.67 -12.81 -19.85
C LYS A 647 39.25 -12.95 -20.42
N ASN A 648 38.28 -13.33 -19.59
CA ASN A 648 36.88 -13.42 -20.00
C ASN A 648 36.22 -12.04 -20.17
N THR A 649 36.57 -11.05 -19.34
CA THR A 649 36.06 -9.67 -19.50
C THR A 649 36.64 -9.00 -20.76
N ALA A 650 37.91 -9.25 -21.08
CA ALA A 650 38.53 -8.72 -22.29
C ALA A 650 37.89 -9.28 -23.58
N LYS A 651 37.52 -10.58 -23.59
CA LYS A 651 36.86 -11.22 -24.73
C LYS A 651 35.44 -10.70 -25.00
N ASN A 652 34.69 -10.35 -23.96
CA ASN A 652 33.33 -9.83 -24.13
C ASN A 652 33.33 -8.39 -24.68
N ASN A 653 34.28 -7.55 -24.27
CA ASN A 653 34.38 -6.17 -24.77
C ASN A 653 34.81 -6.08 -26.25
N THR A 654 35.43 -7.13 -26.81
CA THR A 654 35.80 -7.18 -28.24
C THR A 654 34.64 -7.61 -29.15
N VAL A 655 33.58 -8.17 -28.58
CA VAL A 655 32.38 -8.61 -29.34
C VAL A 655 31.37 -7.45 -29.46
N GLU A 656 31.28 -6.58 -28.45
CA GLU A 656 30.37 -5.41 -28.48
C GLU A 656 30.86 -4.27 -29.38
N THR A 657 32.16 -4.15 -29.65
CA THR A 657 32.71 -3.12 -30.56
C THR A 657 32.67 -3.48 -32.05
N LYS A 658 32.20 -4.68 -32.41
CA LYS A 658 31.99 -5.09 -33.81
C LYS A 658 30.54 -5.00 -34.29
N ASN A 659 29.60 -4.65 -33.40
CA ASN A 659 28.16 -4.53 -33.70
C ASN A 659 27.60 -3.12 -33.39
N GLN A 660 28.45 -2.09 -33.41
CA GLN A 660 28.03 -0.68 -33.46
C GLN A 660 28.36 -0.09 -34.82
#